data_AF-A0A8C8C9S5-F1
#
_entry.id   AF-A0A8C8C9S5-F1
#
_cell.length_a   1.000
_cell.length_b   1.000
_cell.length_c   1.000
_cell.angle_alpha   90.00
_cell.angle_beta   90.00
_cell.angle_gamma   90.00
#
_symmetry.space_group_name_H-M   'P 1'
#
loop_
_entity.id
_entity.type
_entity.pdbx_description
1 polymer ?
#
loop_
_entity_poly.entity_id
_entity_poly.type
_entity_poly.pdbx_seq_one_letter_code
_entity_poly.pdbx_strand_id
1 'polypeptide(L)'
;MTSAILSALCVLTKPIGETTVHGTKYTEQEALLAALQANQALLEERLQGEKGLYEVRRLREEVRAGVPWICTDTEDVTWSFVQECLLLLLSLARNLTLQLELFNQAPSPAMSRLRTPEMAPPLPPDVLSVAQQKTLGAALQFVVSLGLCPYLALGVGVPLGRRSAFGKLVEGLVCHDVAPVPERRLLTTTAVLLELSVLSSLATMVYTRHLGDVMAALCQLGYRPEKGTTKEEKEISKEERKNCREALQKLLGKVFQPIVIKELLILQGGPKQAPPGHGTSGGNRSPLSQAPPWLRRLCGQLLSERLMQPNGVQSVVRAILEGGAGGESDWRKCDGVARILAACPQQSLSSDSYYSQVCPQILELLHFRDKLTAQQFQRVATRAALTMIQDCPMFALQYLLTPLFSSLHRCGRMTGEGQTRVTVEEWELTRCAEDVFKICVVGNSPSAPLLKALGEVVPVLFDLYCFTKKNASHLRAPCQEILLWYFGNSELSVALSTLQQLCAMDGGAGGVASGFHFTPGSDGGAQLNPSETISDEDDALYEKVSGEQWRVECLAQLLAEMKDSDLPGDFFLELLQALTCWAAEEEEEEQEVDTSAMTLLQLEQHLLGKVTGRGQKLALLQVLAVMCEGLPHTLLLRKPTQVVEFIVAMLQRACVGLDQVRAAASPVETQTLSMGMGLVATLLSGPSPLSAEDYSSMSRLLPPLEEISQRHPEVVIQELASDLRAAIATHGAYQPDNVTRATRYQCPKTDNNVPTKKNFKTQTSPSQVSLTRLCSPTLHNNPSTDTTQTPNTRASIQTCIPNLRTQSSSGDSLAQKTHLSQRVSSGAGQGPAGVSAPDGGQSGGRGGSSEPSSGTPSRAFSDCMLGACDPEVPTRAVALRTLTRAIQNGDREALQNQEKVLTLFLENLEHEDTFVYLSAIQGLAVLADFFPERILLRLQEEYQNVPSSQKERSLETRLKVGEVLMRASRAMGDLAPHHGRPLIGVFLRGTRDEDRSVRTSCLSNLGELCQRLNYALGPWSQENNSEDIKTMK
;
A
#
# COMPACT_ATOMS: atom_id res chain seq x y z
N MET A 1 45.58 -2.52 39.85
CA MET A 1 45.97 -1.49 38.87
C MET A 1 44.82 -0.60 38.42
N THR A 2 43.91 -1.05 37.54
CA THR A 2 42.87 -0.19 36.89
C THR A 2 42.15 0.78 37.82
N SER A 3 41.64 0.30 38.97
CA SER A 3 40.95 1.14 39.97
C SER A 3 41.83 2.23 40.60
N ALA A 4 43.14 1.98 40.75
CA ALA A 4 44.09 2.93 41.32
C ALA A 4 44.45 4.05 40.31
N ILE A 5 44.58 3.72 39.03
CA ILE A 5 44.76 4.72 37.95
C ILE A 5 43.51 5.60 37.85
N LEU A 6 42.32 5.01 37.95
CA LEU A 6 41.05 5.75 37.98
C LEU A 6 40.86 6.56 39.27
N SER A 7 41.45 6.14 40.40
CA SER A 7 41.52 6.95 41.62
C SER A 7 42.40 8.19 41.42
N ALA A 8 43.57 8.05 40.77
CA ALA A 8 44.42 9.17 40.41
C ALA A 8 43.72 10.16 39.46
N LEU A 9 43.01 9.66 38.43
CA LEU A 9 42.16 10.48 37.57
C LEU A 9 41.00 11.15 38.35
N CYS A 10 40.45 10.48 39.37
CA CYS A 10 39.45 11.05 40.26
C CYS A 10 40.01 12.23 41.09
N VAL A 11 41.29 12.16 41.52
CA VAL A 11 41.94 13.29 42.22
C VAL A 11 42.06 14.52 41.31
N LEU A 12 42.48 14.36 40.04
CA LEU A 12 42.54 15.48 39.09
C LEU A 12 41.15 16.05 38.76
N THR A 13 40.16 15.18 38.57
CA THR A 13 38.82 15.54 38.08
C THR A 13 37.81 15.86 39.18
N LYS A 14 38.25 15.99 40.43
CA LYS A 14 37.41 16.48 41.53
C LYS A 14 36.80 17.83 41.16
N PRO A 15 35.48 18.02 41.36
CA PRO A 15 34.86 19.33 41.18
C PRO A 15 35.48 20.33 42.15
N ILE A 16 35.36 21.62 41.81
CA ILE A 16 35.60 22.71 42.76
C ILE A 16 34.58 22.54 43.90
N GLY A 17 35.01 21.91 44.99
CA GLY A 17 34.31 22.02 46.27
C GLY A 17 34.47 23.44 46.81
N GLU A 18 33.72 23.78 47.85
CA GLU A 18 33.86 25.04 48.58
C GLU A 18 35.15 25.02 49.43
N THR A 19 36.31 24.93 48.78
CA THR A 19 37.61 25.17 49.41
C THR A 19 37.63 26.62 49.88
N THR A 20 37.72 26.80 51.19
CA THR A 20 37.57 28.09 51.88
C THR A 20 38.75 29.01 51.64
N VAL A 21 38.85 29.58 50.43
CA VAL A 21 39.75 30.69 50.10
C VAL A 21 39.23 31.96 50.78
N HIS A 22 39.47 32.05 52.09
CA HIS A 22 39.15 33.23 52.87
C HIS A 22 39.99 34.43 52.42
N GLY A 23 39.37 35.43 51.80
CA GLY A 23 39.87 36.81 51.88
C GLY A 23 40.04 37.62 50.60
N THR A 24 39.78 37.08 49.40
CA THR A 24 39.94 37.85 48.14
C THR A 24 38.84 37.59 47.13
N LYS A 25 38.39 38.66 46.45
CA LYS A 25 37.42 38.60 45.34
C LYS A 25 38.12 38.20 44.04
N TYR A 26 38.46 36.92 43.92
CA TYR A 26 38.90 36.36 42.64
C TYR A 26 37.76 36.32 41.62
N THR A 27 38.10 36.44 40.35
CA THR A 27 37.20 36.08 39.25
C THR A 27 36.96 34.56 39.23
N GLU A 28 35.85 34.13 38.64
CA GLU A 28 35.54 32.70 38.45
C GLU A 28 36.65 31.96 37.65
N GLN A 29 37.39 32.69 36.83
CA GLN A 29 38.51 32.19 36.03
C GLN A 29 39.75 31.89 36.90
N GLU A 30 40.17 32.83 37.75
CA GLU A 30 41.29 32.64 38.68
C GLU A 30 41.01 31.50 39.68
N ALA A 31 39.76 31.40 40.16
CA ALA A 31 39.34 30.31 41.04
C ALA A 31 39.46 28.93 40.39
N LEU A 32 39.12 28.80 39.08
CA LEU A 32 39.30 27.56 38.33
C LEU A 32 40.79 27.24 38.10
N LEU A 33 41.63 28.22 37.78
CA LEU A 33 43.09 28.00 37.65
C LEU A 33 43.71 27.51 38.98
N ALA A 34 43.37 28.15 40.10
CA ALA A 34 43.84 27.74 41.42
C ALA A 34 43.39 26.32 41.78
N ALA A 35 42.15 25.93 41.41
CA ALA A 35 41.66 24.56 41.60
C ALA A 35 42.40 23.54 40.72
N LEU A 36 42.72 23.86 39.47
CA LEU A 36 43.51 22.98 38.60
C LEU A 36 44.95 22.78 39.14
N GLN A 37 45.58 23.84 39.66
CA GLN A 37 46.88 23.75 40.34
C GLN A 37 46.81 22.90 41.62
N ALA A 38 45.80 23.13 42.47
CA ALA A 38 45.62 22.37 43.71
C ALA A 38 45.37 20.88 43.45
N ASN A 39 44.59 20.54 42.42
CA ASN A 39 44.35 19.15 42.02
C ASN A 39 45.62 18.48 41.46
N GLN A 40 46.49 19.20 40.74
CA GLN A 40 47.81 18.70 40.32
C GLN A 40 48.71 18.42 41.52
N ALA A 41 48.88 19.39 42.43
CA ALA A 41 49.72 19.24 43.61
C ALA A 41 49.25 18.08 44.52
N LEU A 42 47.93 17.94 44.72
CA LEU A 42 47.33 16.84 45.49
C LEU A 42 47.50 15.47 44.80
N LEU A 43 47.55 15.41 43.47
CA LEU A 43 47.92 14.18 42.75
C LEU A 43 49.37 13.83 43.03
N GLU A 44 50.29 14.79 42.87
CA GLU A 44 51.73 14.55 43.04
C GLU A 44 52.07 14.13 44.48
N GLU A 45 51.48 14.78 45.49
CA GLU A 45 51.57 14.38 46.90
C GLU A 45 51.16 12.91 47.10
N ARG A 46 50.01 12.51 46.55
CA ARG A 46 49.50 11.13 46.69
C ARG A 46 50.32 10.10 45.92
N LEU A 47 50.80 10.43 44.72
CA LEU A 47 51.72 9.57 43.96
C LEU A 47 53.07 9.39 44.69
N GLN A 48 53.47 10.33 45.54
CA GLN A 48 54.69 10.24 46.35
C GLN A 48 54.47 9.53 47.70
N GLY A 49 53.34 9.77 48.37
CA GLY A 49 53.07 9.27 49.73
C GLY A 49 52.28 7.96 49.84
N GLU A 50 51.37 7.65 48.92
CA GLU A 50 50.51 6.46 49.03
C GLU A 50 51.17 5.20 48.47
N LYS A 51 51.49 4.22 49.33
CA LYS A 51 52.04 2.92 48.93
C LYS A 51 51.18 2.19 47.88
N GLY A 52 49.86 2.40 47.87
CA GLY A 52 48.94 1.82 46.88
C GLY A 52 49.00 2.47 45.48
N LEU A 53 49.64 3.63 45.35
CA LEU A 53 49.83 4.35 44.08
C LEU A 53 51.25 4.19 43.51
N TYR A 54 52.17 3.48 44.17
CA TYR A 54 53.54 3.27 43.71
C TYR A 54 53.61 2.70 42.27
N GLU A 55 52.86 1.63 41.98
CA GLU A 55 52.79 1.05 40.63
C GLU A 55 52.09 1.98 39.62
N VAL A 56 51.19 2.86 40.06
CA VAL A 56 50.56 3.88 39.19
C VAL A 56 51.58 4.96 38.82
N ARG A 57 52.37 5.43 39.80
CA ARG A 57 53.49 6.34 39.55
C ARG A 57 54.51 5.70 38.62
N ARG A 58 54.93 4.47 38.88
CA ARG A 58 55.85 3.72 38.01
C ARG A 58 55.33 3.67 36.56
N LEU A 59 54.07 3.26 36.36
CA LEU A 59 53.47 3.17 35.02
C LEU A 59 53.28 4.55 34.36
N ARG A 60 53.08 5.63 35.13
CA ARG A 60 53.09 7.02 34.64
C ARG A 60 54.48 7.44 34.17
N GLU A 61 55.54 7.16 34.94
CA GLU A 61 56.91 7.50 34.55
C GLU A 61 57.39 6.64 33.36
N GLU A 62 57.02 5.35 33.29
CA GLU A 62 57.28 4.47 32.13
C GLU A 62 56.58 4.97 30.85
N VAL A 63 55.35 5.48 30.96
CA VAL A 63 54.66 6.15 29.84
C VAL A 63 55.34 7.48 29.49
N ARG A 64 55.65 8.32 30.47
CA ARG A 64 56.31 9.62 30.30
C ARG A 64 57.66 9.49 29.58
N ALA A 65 58.49 8.51 29.95
CA ALA A 65 59.76 8.25 29.30
C ALA A 65 59.62 7.79 27.84
N GLY A 66 58.53 7.11 27.49
CA GLY A 66 58.25 6.61 26.15
C GLY A 66 57.51 7.58 25.22
N VAL A 67 57.37 8.87 25.58
CA VAL A 67 56.45 9.81 24.91
C VAL A 67 57.12 11.18 24.64
N PRO A 68 57.33 11.58 23.38
CA PRO A 68 58.18 12.73 23.02
C PRO A 68 57.48 14.10 23.03
N TRP A 69 56.20 14.21 23.42
CA TRP A 69 55.44 15.47 23.40
C TRP A 69 55.35 16.20 24.75
N ILE A 70 55.97 15.65 25.79
CA ILE A 70 55.93 16.18 27.15
C ILE A 70 56.91 17.34 27.25
N CYS A 71 56.50 18.40 27.94
CA CYS A 71 57.28 19.62 28.10
C CYS A 71 57.21 19.99 29.58
N THR A 72 58.36 19.99 30.26
CA THR A 72 58.49 20.27 31.70
C THR A 72 58.38 21.76 32.03
N ASP A 73 58.57 22.61 31.03
CA ASP A 73 58.88 24.03 31.22
C ASP A 73 57.69 24.95 30.87
N THR A 74 56.47 24.41 30.88
CA THR A 74 55.26 25.17 30.49
C THR A 74 54.62 25.89 31.68
N GLU A 75 54.66 27.22 31.67
CA GLU A 75 53.95 28.07 32.65
C GLU A 75 52.41 27.96 32.56
N ASP A 76 51.89 27.31 31.52
CA ASP A 76 50.47 27.12 31.29
C ASP A 76 49.88 25.95 32.11
N VAL A 77 49.28 26.31 33.25
CA VAL A 77 48.50 25.46 34.16
C VAL A 77 47.45 24.60 33.45
N THR A 78 46.78 25.13 32.42
CA THR A 78 45.72 24.41 31.71
C THR A 78 46.31 23.31 30.84
N TRP A 79 47.49 23.55 30.25
CA TRP A 79 48.20 22.56 29.46
C TRP A 79 48.91 21.51 30.34
N SER A 80 49.51 21.89 31.46
CA SER A 80 50.09 20.91 32.41
C SER A 80 49.02 19.96 32.96
N PHE A 81 47.82 20.48 33.27
CA PHE A 81 46.67 19.66 33.67
C PHE A 81 46.27 18.65 32.58
N VAL A 82 46.20 19.11 31.33
CA VAL A 82 45.90 18.24 30.18
C VAL A 82 46.98 17.17 30.00
N GLN A 83 48.27 17.51 30.06
CA GLN A 83 49.37 16.55 29.93
C GLN A 83 49.28 15.44 31.00
N GLU A 84 48.99 15.79 32.25
CA GLU A 84 48.83 14.80 33.33
C GLU A 84 47.58 13.93 33.18
N CYS A 85 46.46 14.50 32.72
CA CYS A 85 45.29 13.70 32.33
C CYS A 85 45.62 12.74 31.17
N LEU A 86 46.31 13.21 30.12
CA LEU A 86 46.71 12.40 28.97
C LEU A 86 47.65 11.25 29.38
N LEU A 87 48.62 11.52 30.27
CA LEU A 87 49.52 10.51 30.83
C LEU A 87 48.76 9.43 31.59
N LEU A 88 47.89 9.79 32.53
CA LEU A 88 47.12 8.81 33.29
C LEU A 88 46.13 8.02 32.42
N LEU A 89 45.58 8.63 31.35
CA LEU A 89 44.74 7.93 30.37
C LEU A 89 45.56 6.94 29.52
N LEU A 90 46.77 7.29 29.09
CA LEU A 90 47.68 6.36 28.40
C LEU A 90 48.12 5.21 29.31
N SER A 91 48.46 5.49 30.58
CA SER A 91 48.75 4.46 31.57
C SER A 91 47.54 3.53 31.80
N LEU A 92 46.31 4.08 31.83
CA LEU A 92 45.08 3.29 31.91
C LEU A 92 44.94 2.38 30.68
N ALA A 93 45.10 2.91 29.48
CA ALA A 93 44.99 2.15 28.23
C ALA A 93 46.03 1.03 28.14
N ARG A 94 47.33 1.31 28.35
CA ARG A 94 48.38 0.27 28.29
C ARG A 94 48.17 -0.82 29.34
N ASN A 95 47.73 -0.47 30.55
CA ASN A 95 47.32 -1.45 31.56
C ASN A 95 46.12 -2.29 31.10
N LEU A 96 45.09 -1.68 30.50
CA LEU A 96 43.92 -2.40 30.01
C LEU A 96 44.25 -3.34 28.85
N THR A 97 45.07 -2.92 27.88
CA THR A 97 45.57 -3.77 26.80
C THR A 97 46.32 -4.98 27.36
N LEU A 98 47.28 -4.76 28.26
CA LEU A 98 48.06 -5.84 28.86
C LEU A 98 47.19 -6.81 29.69
N GLN A 99 46.20 -6.31 30.43
CA GLN A 99 45.26 -7.18 31.16
C GLN A 99 44.36 -7.98 30.21
N LEU A 100 43.92 -7.37 29.10
CA LEU A 100 43.09 -8.04 28.08
C LEU A 100 43.88 -9.09 27.30
N GLU A 101 45.15 -8.81 26.96
CA GLU A 101 46.08 -9.79 26.39
C GLU A 101 46.31 -10.97 27.32
N LEU A 102 46.59 -10.73 28.61
CA LEU A 102 46.73 -11.80 29.60
C LEU A 102 45.43 -12.60 29.79
N PHE A 103 44.26 -11.96 29.73
CA PHE A 103 42.95 -12.63 29.80
C PHE A 103 42.70 -13.52 28.58
N ASN A 104 43.09 -13.08 27.39
CA ASN A 104 42.95 -13.84 26.14
C ASN A 104 44.01 -14.95 25.98
N GLN A 105 45.21 -14.77 26.57
CA GLN A 105 46.30 -15.76 26.57
C GLN A 105 46.16 -16.79 27.69
N ALA A 106 45.38 -16.50 28.75
CA ALA A 106 45.13 -17.46 29.82
C ALA A 106 44.42 -18.70 29.26
N PRO A 107 45.02 -19.91 29.37
CA PRO A 107 44.36 -21.13 28.90
C PRO A 107 43.06 -21.32 29.69
N SER A 108 41.95 -21.55 28.96
CA SER A 108 40.61 -21.75 29.54
C SER A 108 40.70 -22.70 30.75
N PRO A 109 40.53 -22.19 31.99
CA PRO A 109 41.06 -22.88 33.15
C PRO A 109 40.33 -24.19 33.44
N ALA A 110 41.04 -25.14 34.05
CA ALA A 110 40.52 -26.46 34.45
C ALA A 110 39.34 -26.41 35.46
N MET A 111 38.88 -25.22 35.85
CA MET A 111 37.60 -24.95 36.50
C MET A 111 36.37 -25.26 35.63
N SER A 112 36.52 -25.75 34.40
CA SER A 112 35.43 -26.41 33.66
C SER A 112 34.77 -27.55 34.45
N ARG A 113 35.49 -28.16 35.40
CA ARG A 113 34.96 -29.17 36.35
C ARG A 113 34.18 -28.60 37.55
N LEU A 114 34.06 -27.28 37.67
CA LEU A 114 33.41 -26.58 38.80
C LEU A 114 32.34 -25.55 38.38
N ARG A 115 32.09 -25.36 37.08
CA ARG A 115 31.00 -24.49 36.61
C ARG A 115 29.69 -25.27 36.50
N THR A 116 28.71 -24.88 37.30
CA THR A 116 27.29 -25.16 37.00
C THR A 116 26.87 -24.41 35.73
N PRO A 117 25.87 -24.91 34.97
CA PRO A 117 25.41 -24.27 33.73
C PRO A 117 24.77 -22.89 33.94
N GLU A 118 24.44 -22.52 35.18
CA GLU A 118 23.90 -21.22 35.57
C GLU A 118 25.00 -20.14 35.79
N MET A 119 26.27 -20.54 35.83
CA MET A 119 27.39 -19.65 36.14
C MET A 119 27.78 -18.80 34.93
N ALA A 120 27.45 -17.50 34.96
CA ALA A 120 27.79 -16.54 33.92
C ALA A 120 29.30 -16.52 33.59
N PRO A 121 29.69 -16.27 32.32
CA PRO A 121 31.10 -16.18 31.94
C PRO A 121 31.80 -15.00 32.65
N PRO A 122 33.11 -15.12 32.95
CA PRO A 122 33.86 -14.05 33.58
C PRO A 122 33.91 -12.83 32.66
N LEU A 123 33.61 -11.65 33.21
CA LEU A 123 33.70 -10.39 32.48
C LEU A 123 35.17 -10.10 32.10
N PRO A 124 35.44 -9.62 30.87
CA PRO A 124 36.79 -9.21 30.49
C PRO A 124 37.23 -7.96 31.27
N PRO A 125 38.56 -7.76 31.47
CA PRO A 125 39.10 -6.78 32.40
C PRO A 125 38.93 -5.31 31.99
N ASP A 126 38.38 -5.04 30.81
CA ASP A 126 38.10 -3.72 30.27
C ASP A 126 36.65 -3.24 30.51
N VAL A 127 35.79 -4.08 31.10
CA VAL A 127 34.44 -3.71 31.53
C VAL A 127 34.51 -2.82 32.77
N LEU A 128 34.58 -1.51 32.55
CA LEU A 128 34.57 -0.48 33.60
C LEU A 128 33.18 -0.34 34.24
N SER A 129 33.13 -0.17 35.56
CA SER A 129 31.88 0.07 36.30
C SER A 129 31.29 1.46 36.02
N VAL A 130 30.00 1.67 36.29
CA VAL A 130 29.31 2.96 36.06
C VAL A 130 30.00 4.14 36.78
N ALA A 131 30.59 3.90 37.96
CA ALA A 131 31.38 4.93 38.65
C ALA A 131 32.70 5.23 37.93
N GLN A 132 33.41 4.19 37.48
CA GLN A 132 34.65 4.32 36.71
C GLN A 132 34.42 5.00 35.36
N GLN A 133 33.33 4.67 34.66
CA GLN A 133 32.90 5.33 33.43
C GLN A 133 32.58 6.82 33.66
N LYS A 134 31.99 7.20 34.80
CA LYS A 134 31.77 8.62 35.16
C LYS A 134 33.11 9.37 35.36
N THR A 135 34.05 8.81 36.11
CA THR A 135 35.38 9.42 36.30
C THR A 135 36.15 9.54 34.97
N LEU A 136 36.15 8.49 34.15
CA LEU A 136 36.75 8.50 32.81
C LEU A 136 36.08 9.54 31.90
N GLY A 137 34.75 9.63 31.92
CA GLY A 137 33.99 10.62 31.16
C GLY A 137 34.28 12.06 31.59
N ALA A 138 34.49 12.31 32.89
CA ALA A 138 34.93 13.61 33.40
C ALA A 138 36.36 13.94 32.93
N ALA A 139 37.29 13.00 32.99
CA ALA A 139 38.66 13.18 32.51
C ALA A 139 38.71 13.48 31.00
N LEU A 140 37.97 12.72 30.19
CA LEU A 140 37.83 12.98 28.76
C LEU A 140 37.19 14.34 28.47
N GLN A 141 36.16 14.73 29.24
CA GLN A 141 35.53 16.04 29.11
C GLN A 141 36.50 17.20 29.41
N PHE A 142 37.35 17.09 30.43
CA PHE A 142 38.40 18.08 30.70
C PHE A 142 39.47 18.09 29.59
N VAL A 143 39.98 16.92 29.18
CA VAL A 143 40.97 16.79 28.10
C VAL A 143 40.47 17.40 26.78
N VAL A 144 39.20 17.21 26.43
CA VAL A 144 38.63 17.81 25.22
C VAL A 144 38.37 19.31 25.42
N SER A 145 37.88 19.74 26.59
CA SER A 145 37.54 21.16 26.84
C SER A 145 38.75 22.07 27.05
N LEU A 146 39.89 21.55 27.51
CA LEU A 146 41.13 22.32 27.72
C LEU A 146 42.20 21.99 26.68
N GLY A 147 42.26 20.75 26.21
CA GLY A 147 43.33 20.21 25.36
C GLY A 147 43.03 20.16 23.86
N LEU A 148 41.76 20.31 23.44
CA LEU A 148 41.34 20.17 22.04
C LEU A 148 40.51 21.37 21.57
N CYS A 149 39.31 21.58 22.11
CA CYS A 149 38.37 22.58 21.63
C CYS A 149 38.92 24.03 21.60
N PRO A 150 39.72 24.51 22.58
CA PRO A 150 40.28 25.85 22.56
C PRO A 150 41.27 26.10 21.41
N TYR A 151 41.87 25.04 20.86
CA TYR A 151 42.85 25.14 19.76
C TYR A 151 42.23 24.92 18.37
N LEU A 152 40.91 24.71 18.29
CA LEU A 152 40.16 24.73 17.04
C LEU A 152 40.00 26.17 16.53
N ALA A 153 40.12 26.36 15.22
CA ALA A 153 39.94 27.67 14.61
C ALA A 153 38.46 28.11 14.66
N LEU A 154 38.22 29.44 14.64
CA LEU A 154 36.87 30.00 14.65
C LEU A 154 36.01 29.42 13.51
N GLY A 155 34.88 28.80 13.89
CA GLY A 155 33.98 28.09 12.96
C GLY A 155 34.36 26.64 12.66
N VAL A 156 35.37 26.07 13.31
CA VAL A 156 35.73 24.64 13.24
C VAL A 156 35.24 23.96 14.53
N GLY A 157 34.31 23.02 14.42
CA GLY A 157 33.65 22.42 15.60
C GLY A 157 32.61 23.35 16.25
N VAL A 158 31.99 22.86 17.34
CA VAL A 158 31.00 23.64 18.12
C VAL A 158 31.72 24.35 19.29
N PRO A 159 31.72 25.69 19.41
CA PRO A 159 32.39 26.38 20.50
C PRO A 159 31.83 25.98 21.88
N LEU A 160 32.70 25.86 22.88
CA LEU A 160 32.38 25.45 24.25
C LEU A 160 31.37 26.38 24.91
N GLY A 161 31.45 27.70 24.64
CA GLY A 161 30.50 28.70 25.12
C GLY A 161 29.07 28.54 24.58
N ARG A 162 28.84 27.62 23.63
CA ARG A 162 27.50 27.18 23.20
C ARG A 162 27.11 25.79 23.72
N ARG A 163 28.01 25.07 24.38
CA ARG A 163 27.74 23.77 25.03
C ARG A 163 27.34 23.93 26.49
N SER A 164 27.98 24.87 27.20
CA SER A 164 27.62 25.22 28.59
C SER A 164 28.14 26.61 28.96
N ALA A 165 27.58 27.22 30.03
CA ALA A 165 28.10 28.46 30.59
C ALA A 165 29.56 28.31 31.08
N PHE A 166 29.87 27.17 31.73
CA PHE A 166 31.24 26.81 32.13
C PHE A 166 32.20 26.71 30.93
N GLY A 167 31.71 26.23 29.77
CA GLY A 167 32.50 26.21 28.54
C GLY A 167 32.97 27.59 28.08
N LYS A 168 32.17 28.64 28.33
CA LYS A 168 32.54 30.03 28.02
C LYS A 168 33.61 30.57 28.99
N LEU A 169 33.58 30.14 30.25
CA LEU A 169 34.62 30.46 31.25
C LEU A 169 35.97 29.88 30.82
N VAL A 170 35.95 28.63 30.33
CA VAL A 170 37.12 27.88 29.85
C VAL A 170 37.71 28.44 28.56
N GLU A 171 36.89 28.93 27.61
CA GLU A 171 37.38 29.59 26.39
C GLU A 171 38.27 30.82 26.69
N GLY A 172 37.99 31.55 27.77
CA GLY A 172 38.78 32.71 28.18
C GLY A 172 39.98 32.41 29.08
N LEU A 173 40.34 31.13 29.28
CA LEU A 173 41.37 30.70 30.26
C LEU A 173 42.64 30.10 29.65
N VAL A 174 42.67 29.82 28.35
CA VAL A 174 43.75 29.06 27.71
C VAL A 174 44.77 29.99 27.05
N CYS A 175 46.05 29.84 27.39
CA CYS A 175 47.12 30.66 26.83
C CYS A 175 47.54 30.17 25.44
N HIS A 176 47.36 31.01 24.42
CA HIS A 176 47.76 30.66 23.04
C HIS A 176 49.23 30.98 22.71
N ASP A 177 49.86 31.90 23.44
CA ASP A 177 51.21 32.41 23.14
C ASP A 177 52.35 31.62 23.82
N VAL A 178 52.01 30.74 24.76
CA VAL A 178 52.97 29.92 25.53
C VAL A 178 53.31 28.63 24.78
N ALA A 179 54.55 28.16 24.86
CA ALA A 179 54.96 26.88 24.28
C ALA A 179 54.23 25.67 24.91
N PRO A 180 54.15 24.51 24.24
CA PRO A 180 54.36 24.32 22.80
C PRO A 180 53.22 24.95 21.98
N VAL A 181 53.47 25.18 20.69
CA VAL A 181 52.55 25.87 19.75
C VAL A 181 51.13 25.25 19.77
N PRO A 182 50.04 26.05 19.72
CA PRO A 182 48.65 25.56 19.69
C PRO A 182 48.36 24.40 18.74
N GLU A 183 48.92 24.40 17.52
CA GLU A 183 48.74 23.28 16.58
C GLU A 183 49.44 21.99 17.04
N ARG A 184 50.55 22.08 17.77
CA ARG A 184 51.22 20.93 18.40
C ARG A 184 50.41 20.40 19.59
N ARG A 185 49.85 21.29 20.41
CA ARG A 185 48.94 20.92 21.52
C ARG A 185 47.74 20.14 20.99
N LEU A 186 47.09 20.66 19.95
CA LEU A 186 45.98 20.01 19.26
C LEU A 186 46.37 18.63 18.68
N LEU A 187 47.52 18.53 18.01
CA LEU A 187 48.04 17.28 17.46
C LEU A 187 48.27 16.23 18.58
N THR A 188 48.92 16.62 19.66
CA THR A 188 49.18 15.75 20.83
C THR A 188 47.89 15.21 21.44
N THR A 189 46.93 16.08 21.77
CA THR A 189 45.65 15.65 22.35
C THR A 189 44.89 14.72 21.40
N THR A 190 44.88 15.03 20.10
CA THR A 190 44.19 14.22 19.08
C THR A 190 44.85 12.85 18.90
N ALA A 191 46.19 12.80 18.85
CA ALA A 191 46.95 11.55 18.72
C ALA A 191 46.73 10.62 19.92
N VAL A 192 46.73 11.16 21.15
CA VAL A 192 46.44 10.36 22.35
C VAL A 192 45.00 9.86 22.35
N LEU A 193 44.00 10.70 22.05
CA LEU A 193 42.60 10.25 21.95
C LEU A 193 42.42 9.13 20.92
N LEU A 194 43.21 9.13 19.83
CA LEU A 194 43.25 8.04 18.86
C LEU A 194 43.95 6.78 19.41
N GLU A 195 45.06 6.89 20.14
CA GLU A 195 45.73 5.77 20.83
C GLU A 195 44.78 5.09 21.85
N LEU A 196 44.06 5.88 22.65
CA LEU A 196 43.02 5.36 23.56
C LEU A 196 41.92 4.60 22.80
N SER A 197 41.57 5.04 21.59
CA SER A 197 40.52 4.44 20.77
C SER A 197 40.90 3.11 20.09
N VAL A 198 42.12 2.63 20.29
CA VAL A 198 42.51 1.26 19.86
C VAL A 198 41.77 0.20 20.70
N LEU A 199 41.47 0.50 21.97
CA LEU A 199 40.61 -0.33 22.83
C LEU A 199 39.13 0.02 22.62
N SER A 200 38.29 -0.98 22.33
CA SER A 200 36.86 -0.81 22.02
C SER A 200 36.04 -0.17 23.16
N SER A 201 36.32 -0.55 24.40
CA SER A 201 35.70 0.02 25.61
C SER A 201 36.02 1.50 25.79
N LEU A 202 37.27 1.91 25.59
CA LEU A 202 37.68 3.32 25.64
C LEU A 202 37.19 4.09 24.41
N ALA A 203 37.24 3.50 23.21
CA ALA A 203 36.73 4.08 21.97
C ALA A 203 35.24 4.45 22.08
N THR A 204 34.44 3.59 22.72
CA THR A 204 33.02 3.86 22.98
C THR A 204 32.84 5.10 23.87
N MET A 205 33.65 5.25 24.92
CA MET A 205 33.62 6.41 25.82
C MET A 205 34.08 7.72 25.14
N VAL A 206 35.04 7.65 24.22
CA VAL A 206 35.49 8.80 23.42
C VAL A 206 34.43 9.19 22.38
N TYR A 207 34.03 8.26 21.51
CA TYR A 207 33.22 8.58 20.34
C TYR A 207 31.73 8.86 20.64
N THR A 208 31.17 8.35 21.74
CA THR A 208 29.77 8.66 22.12
C THR A 208 29.53 10.12 22.52
N ARG A 209 30.59 10.90 22.79
CA ARG A 209 30.50 12.31 23.23
C ARG A 209 31.40 13.29 22.49
N HIS A 210 32.53 12.81 21.95
CA HIS A 210 33.61 13.66 21.44
C HIS A 210 34.03 13.30 19.99
N LEU A 211 33.23 12.51 19.28
CA LEU A 211 33.50 12.20 17.86
C LEU A 211 33.61 13.47 17.00
N GLY A 212 32.64 14.38 17.11
CA GLY A 212 32.66 15.66 16.38
C GLY A 212 33.88 16.53 16.71
N ASP A 213 34.40 16.44 17.94
CA ASP A 213 35.62 17.15 18.37
C ASP A 213 36.87 16.56 17.73
N VAL A 214 37.03 15.23 17.79
CA VAL A 214 38.16 14.53 17.17
C VAL A 214 38.12 14.69 15.64
N MET A 215 36.93 14.67 15.02
CA MET A 215 36.76 14.95 13.59
C MET A 215 37.10 16.40 13.24
N ALA A 216 36.67 17.38 14.04
CA ALA A 216 37.04 18.79 13.85
C ALA A 216 38.56 19.00 13.90
N ALA A 217 39.22 18.39 14.88
CA ALA A 217 40.67 18.44 15.04
C ALA A 217 41.40 17.80 13.84
N LEU A 218 41.00 16.59 13.43
CA LEU A 218 41.62 15.90 12.29
C LEU A 218 41.40 16.63 10.96
N CYS A 219 40.22 17.23 10.75
CA CYS A 219 39.98 18.11 9.60
C CYS A 219 40.92 19.33 9.61
N GLN A 220 41.13 19.97 10.76
CA GLN A 220 42.06 21.09 10.89
C GLN A 220 43.51 20.68 10.66
N LEU A 221 43.98 19.61 11.32
CA LEU A 221 45.36 19.13 11.24
C LEU A 221 45.70 18.56 9.84
N GLY A 222 44.74 17.93 9.16
CA GLY A 222 44.95 17.24 7.88
C GLY A 222 44.74 18.09 6.63
N TYR A 223 43.88 19.12 6.67
CA TYR A 223 43.35 19.81 5.47
C TYR A 223 43.30 21.35 5.55
N ARG A 224 43.69 21.98 6.66
CA ARG A 224 43.77 23.44 6.74
C ARG A 224 44.84 23.96 5.75
N PRO A 225 44.53 24.95 4.89
CA PRO A 225 45.53 25.55 4.01
C PRO A 225 46.56 26.34 4.81
N GLU A 226 47.83 26.14 4.49
CA GLU A 226 48.97 26.88 5.05
C GLU A 226 48.84 28.38 4.71
N LYS A 227 49.08 29.25 5.69
CA LYS A 227 49.21 30.70 5.44
C LYS A 227 50.69 30.98 5.19
N GLY A 228 51.03 31.46 4.00
CA GLY A 228 52.41 31.72 3.59
C GLY A 228 53.10 32.85 4.37
N THR A 229 53.53 32.57 5.60
CA THR A 229 54.35 33.44 6.44
C THR A 229 55.58 32.69 6.93
N THR A 230 56.76 33.16 6.56
CA THR A 230 58.05 32.44 6.59
C THR A 230 58.61 32.23 8.00
N LYS A 231 58.19 31.14 8.68
CA LYS A 231 58.87 30.56 9.88
C LYS A 231 58.74 29.04 9.89
N GLU A 232 59.60 28.37 9.12
CA GLU A 232 59.52 26.92 8.85
C GLU A 232 59.76 26.00 10.08
N GLU A 233 60.30 26.53 11.17
CA GLU A 233 60.68 25.76 12.38
C GLU A 233 59.52 25.42 13.34
N LYS A 234 58.28 25.82 13.04
CA LYS A 234 57.14 25.71 14.00
C LYS A 234 55.87 25.04 13.48
N GLU A 235 55.89 24.50 12.26
CA GLU A 235 54.71 23.86 11.65
C GLU A 235 54.71 22.32 11.78
N ILE A 236 53.52 21.73 11.67
CA ILE A 236 53.30 20.28 11.63
C ILE A 236 53.95 19.69 10.38
N SER A 237 54.62 18.54 10.50
CA SER A 237 55.27 17.87 9.37
C SER A 237 54.26 17.40 8.31
N LYS A 238 54.67 17.39 7.04
CA LYS A 238 53.84 16.90 5.92
C LYS A 238 53.39 15.44 6.12
N GLU A 239 54.21 14.62 6.79
CA GLU A 239 53.87 13.24 7.15
C GLU A 239 52.89 13.19 8.34
N GLU A 240 53.01 14.08 9.33
CA GLU A 240 52.04 14.18 10.44
C GLU A 240 50.66 14.65 9.92
N ARG A 241 50.63 15.61 8.98
CA ARG A 241 49.39 16.03 8.29
C ARG A 241 48.79 14.86 7.48
N LYS A 242 49.61 14.04 6.80
CA LYS A 242 49.17 12.82 6.10
C LYS A 242 48.59 11.79 7.07
N ASN A 243 49.27 11.53 8.20
CA ASN A 243 48.80 10.62 9.24
C ASN A 243 47.45 11.08 9.82
N CYS A 244 47.21 12.39 9.96
CA CYS A 244 45.89 12.92 10.35
C CYS A 244 44.81 12.65 9.29
N ARG A 245 45.12 12.76 8.00
CA ARG A 245 44.17 12.41 6.91
C ARG A 245 43.86 10.91 6.89
N GLU A 246 44.86 10.06 7.05
CA GLU A 246 44.67 8.61 7.17
C GLU A 246 43.88 8.24 8.42
N ALA A 247 44.16 8.85 9.57
CA ALA A 247 43.41 8.63 10.81
C ALA A 247 41.94 9.05 10.66
N LEU A 248 41.66 10.17 9.98
CA LEU A 248 40.30 10.57 9.66
C LEU A 248 39.60 9.51 8.79
N GLN A 249 40.19 9.07 7.68
CA GLN A 249 39.57 8.04 6.83
C GLN A 249 39.38 6.69 7.57
N LYS A 250 40.35 6.28 8.40
CA LYS A 250 40.25 5.09 9.27
C LYS A 250 39.16 5.24 10.34
N LEU A 251 38.88 6.46 10.81
CA LEU A 251 37.79 6.77 11.74
C LEU A 251 36.43 6.75 11.03
N LEU A 252 36.29 7.44 9.90
CA LEU A 252 35.08 7.50 9.08
C LEU A 252 34.61 6.09 8.67
N GLY A 253 35.53 5.19 8.32
CA GLY A 253 35.20 3.80 7.95
C GLY A 253 34.86 2.86 9.12
N LYS A 254 35.22 3.21 10.36
CA LYS A 254 34.99 2.36 11.55
C LYS A 254 33.72 2.69 12.33
N VAL A 255 33.28 3.95 12.31
CA VAL A 255 32.14 4.42 13.12
C VAL A 255 30.83 4.20 12.35
N PHE A 256 29.73 4.00 13.10
CA PHE A 256 28.39 3.86 12.52
C PHE A 256 28.01 5.07 11.66
N GLN A 257 27.79 4.85 10.36
CA GLN A 257 27.73 5.91 9.34
C GLN A 257 26.69 7.01 9.62
N PRO A 258 25.47 6.74 10.15
CA PRO A 258 24.53 7.80 10.51
C PRO A 258 25.08 8.83 11.52
N ILE A 259 25.93 8.40 12.45
CA ILE A 259 26.57 9.31 13.43
C ILE A 259 27.65 10.14 12.71
N VAL A 260 28.47 9.52 11.86
CA VAL A 260 29.49 10.20 11.04
C VAL A 260 28.87 11.29 10.17
N ILE A 261 27.77 10.98 9.48
CA ILE A 261 27.03 11.92 8.62
C ILE A 261 26.46 13.07 9.45
N LYS A 262 25.88 12.77 10.61
CA LYS A 262 25.34 13.78 11.55
C LYS A 262 26.41 14.75 12.04
N GLU A 263 27.58 14.26 12.45
CA GLU A 263 28.70 15.11 12.85
C GLU A 263 29.26 15.92 11.65
N LEU A 264 29.38 15.33 10.45
CA LEU A 264 29.79 16.07 9.25
C LEU A 264 28.82 17.21 8.88
N LEU A 265 27.50 17.01 9.02
CA LEU A 265 26.49 18.06 8.83
C LEU A 265 26.60 19.18 9.88
N ILE A 266 26.91 18.83 11.14
CA ILE A 266 27.18 19.80 12.21
C ILE A 266 28.46 20.61 11.89
N LEU A 267 29.53 19.94 11.45
CA LEU A 267 30.82 20.56 11.10
C LEU A 267 30.78 21.42 9.83
N GLN A 268 29.92 21.09 8.86
CA GLN A 268 29.69 21.92 7.68
C GLN A 268 28.97 23.23 8.04
N GLY A 269 28.16 23.22 9.10
CA GLY A 269 27.29 24.31 9.51
C GLY A 269 26.09 24.45 8.57
N GLY A 270 24.93 24.76 9.16
CA GLY A 270 23.67 24.91 8.42
C GLY A 270 23.72 25.97 7.31
N PRO A 271 22.80 25.91 6.33
CA PRO A 271 22.77 26.82 5.18
C PRO A 271 22.70 28.29 5.62
N LYS A 272 23.21 29.19 4.76
CA LYS A 272 23.15 30.64 4.96
C LYS A 272 21.72 31.08 5.25
N GLN A 273 21.42 31.39 6.52
CA GLN A 273 20.24 32.17 6.85
C GLN A 273 20.40 33.56 6.23
N ALA A 274 19.29 34.09 5.69
CA ALA A 274 19.27 35.42 5.10
C ALA A 274 19.67 36.50 6.14
N PRO A 275 20.24 37.64 5.71
CA PRO A 275 20.47 38.76 6.63
C PRO A 275 19.15 39.17 7.31
N PRO A 276 19.17 39.62 8.57
CA PRO A 276 17.96 39.93 9.32
C PRO A 276 17.22 41.12 8.70
N GLY A 277 16.12 40.84 8.01
CA GLY A 277 15.14 41.85 7.63
C GLY A 277 14.64 42.58 8.87
N HIS A 278 14.60 43.91 8.81
CA HIS A 278 14.11 44.73 9.92
C HIS A 278 12.59 44.49 10.09
N GLY A 279 12.17 43.85 11.19
CA GLY A 279 10.73 43.63 11.43
C GLY A 279 10.33 42.82 12.66
N THR A 280 11.09 41.79 13.08
CA THR A 280 10.62 40.85 14.12
C THR A 280 11.55 40.73 15.32
N SER A 281 11.17 41.33 16.45
CA SER A 281 11.76 41.04 17.76
C SER A 281 11.25 39.68 18.26
N GLY A 282 12.13 38.69 18.36
CA GLY A 282 11.70 37.30 18.62
C GLY A 282 12.80 36.29 18.94
N GLY A 283 13.68 36.60 19.92
CA GLY A 283 14.61 35.62 20.49
C GLY A 283 16.08 35.88 20.16
N ASN A 284 16.91 35.99 21.22
CA ASN A 284 18.31 36.42 21.13
C ASN A 284 19.27 35.27 20.72
N ARG A 285 19.05 34.69 19.53
CA ARG A 285 19.94 33.66 18.95
C ARG A 285 20.98 34.32 18.06
N SER A 286 22.20 34.49 18.58
CA SER A 286 23.37 34.88 17.77
C SER A 286 23.54 33.92 16.58
N PRO A 287 23.82 34.42 15.36
CA PRO A 287 23.96 33.56 14.18
C PRO A 287 25.13 32.59 14.35
N LEU A 288 24.99 31.40 13.75
CA LEU A 288 26.10 30.46 13.62
C LEU A 288 27.25 31.13 12.86
N SER A 289 28.43 31.18 13.48
CA SER A 289 29.70 31.45 12.79
C SER A 289 29.87 30.38 11.69
N GLN A 290 29.66 30.76 10.44
CA GLN A 290 29.67 29.81 9.31
C GLN A 290 31.04 29.14 9.23
N ALA A 291 31.05 27.81 9.05
CA ALA A 291 32.29 27.07 8.96
C ALA A 291 33.18 27.60 7.80
N PRO A 292 34.51 27.57 7.94
CA PRO A 292 35.43 28.05 6.92
C PRO A 292 35.15 27.45 5.53
N PRO A 293 35.38 28.20 4.44
CA PRO A 293 35.06 27.72 3.09
C PRO A 293 35.85 26.47 2.68
N TRP A 294 37.04 26.24 3.24
CA TRP A 294 37.79 24.99 3.06
C TRP A 294 37.09 23.81 3.77
N LEU A 295 36.67 23.99 5.02
CA LEU A 295 35.98 22.96 5.80
C LEU A 295 34.62 22.61 5.18
N ARG A 296 33.86 23.59 4.69
CA ARG A 296 32.58 23.33 4.03
C ARG A 296 32.69 22.55 2.72
N ARG A 297 33.79 22.73 1.98
CA ARG A 297 34.13 21.91 0.81
C ARG A 297 34.52 20.50 1.22
N LEU A 298 35.40 20.35 2.22
CA LEU A 298 35.83 19.05 2.75
C LEU A 298 34.65 18.24 3.30
N CYS A 299 33.81 18.81 4.16
CA CYS A 299 32.62 18.12 4.67
C CYS A 299 31.64 17.77 3.54
N GLY A 300 31.48 18.62 2.51
CA GLY A 300 30.68 18.30 1.33
C GLY A 300 31.24 17.14 0.50
N GLN A 301 32.56 17.08 0.31
CA GLN A 301 33.24 15.95 -0.32
C GLN A 301 33.04 14.66 0.49
N LEU A 302 33.36 14.68 1.79
CA LEU A 302 33.22 13.52 2.67
C LEU A 302 31.77 13.03 2.77
N LEU A 303 30.78 13.92 2.83
CA LEU A 303 29.36 13.57 2.80
C LEU A 303 28.97 12.93 1.45
N SER A 304 29.46 13.46 0.33
CA SER A 304 29.20 12.90 -1.01
C SER A 304 29.81 11.49 -1.13
N GLU A 305 31.04 11.28 -0.64
CA GLU A 305 31.66 9.96 -0.60
C GLU A 305 30.86 8.95 0.24
N ARG A 306 30.34 9.35 1.42
CA ARG A 306 29.53 8.47 2.27
C ARG A 306 28.15 8.19 1.69
N LEU A 307 27.58 9.14 0.93
CA LEU A 307 26.29 9.00 0.24
C LEU A 307 26.36 8.02 -0.95
N MET A 308 27.45 8.06 -1.73
CA MET A 308 27.64 7.17 -2.88
C MET A 308 28.07 5.74 -2.49
N GLN A 309 28.54 5.52 -1.27
CA GLN A 309 28.82 4.17 -0.75
C GLN A 309 27.55 3.30 -0.64
N PRO A 310 27.66 1.96 -0.65
CA PRO A 310 26.50 1.06 -0.49
C PRO A 310 25.85 1.25 0.88
N ASN A 311 24.52 1.36 0.91
CA ASN A 311 23.72 1.79 2.07
C ASN A 311 24.04 3.22 2.55
N GLY A 312 24.72 4.03 1.73
CA GLY A 312 25.02 5.44 1.99
C GLY A 312 23.76 6.30 2.04
N VAL A 313 22.84 6.11 1.09
CA VAL A 313 21.54 6.81 1.07
C VAL A 313 20.74 6.47 2.34
N GLN A 314 20.64 5.17 2.68
CA GLN A 314 20.01 4.71 3.92
C GLN A 314 20.65 5.34 5.16
N SER A 315 21.98 5.47 5.18
CA SER A 315 22.72 6.07 6.30
C SER A 315 22.46 7.58 6.44
N VAL A 316 22.26 8.30 5.34
CA VAL A 316 21.85 9.73 5.35
C VAL A 316 20.42 9.89 5.83
N VAL A 317 19.49 9.04 5.36
CA VAL A 317 18.09 9.02 5.83
C VAL A 317 18.04 8.79 7.35
N ARG A 318 18.79 7.80 7.84
CA ARG A 318 18.98 7.56 9.28
C ARG A 318 19.51 8.78 10.03
N ALA A 319 20.61 9.37 9.58
CA ALA A 319 21.29 10.48 10.27
C ALA A 319 20.38 11.69 10.54
N ILE A 320 19.37 11.92 9.67
CA ILE A 320 18.49 13.08 9.70
C ILE A 320 17.12 12.78 10.36
N LEU A 321 16.67 11.53 10.33
CA LEU A 321 15.37 11.12 10.88
C LEU A 321 15.48 10.43 12.27
N GLU A 322 16.46 9.54 12.47
CA GLU A 322 16.73 8.84 13.73
C GLU A 322 17.33 9.79 14.79
N GLY A 323 16.50 10.67 15.33
CA GLY A 323 16.91 11.67 16.34
C GLY A 323 15.88 12.74 16.72
N GLY A 324 14.71 12.78 16.07
CA GLY A 324 13.57 13.55 16.57
C GLY A 324 12.62 12.66 17.40
N ALA A 325 11.99 13.21 18.43
CA ALA A 325 10.77 12.62 18.96
C ALA A 325 9.69 12.71 17.86
N GLY A 326 9.13 11.57 17.46
CA GLY A 326 8.29 11.46 16.27
C GLY A 326 7.08 12.38 16.31
N GLY A 327 6.90 13.20 15.26
CA GLY A 327 5.86 14.23 15.23
C GLY A 327 5.74 14.90 13.86
N GLU A 328 4.71 15.73 13.69
CA GLU A 328 4.27 16.25 12.39
C GLU A 328 5.33 17.03 11.58
N SER A 329 6.42 17.46 12.22
CA SER A 329 7.59 18.05 11.55
C SER A 329 8.33 17.06 10.63
N ASP A 330 8.16 15.75 10.80
CA ASP A 330 8.99 14.73 10.14
C ASP A 330 8.79 14.67 8.63
N TRP A 331 7.61 14.99 8.10
CA TRP A 331 7.41 14.98 6.64
C TRP A 331 8.22 16.06 5.91
N ARG A 332 8.43 17.22 6.56
CA ARG A 332 9.28 18.30 6.01
C ARG A 332 10.77 17.93 6.07
N LYS A 333 11.18 17.08 7.01
CA LYS A 333 12.51 16.46 7.00
C LYS A 333 12.62 15.49 5.82
N CYS A 334 11.63 14.62 5.61
CA CYS A 334 11.62 13.66 4.50
C CYS A 334 11.75 14.36 3.13
N ASP A 335 10.99 15.44 2.93
CA ASP A 335 11.06 16.27 1.72
C ASP A 335 12.42 17.00 1.58
N GLY A 336 12.97 17.51 2.69
CA GLY A 336 14.31 18.11 2.71
C GLY A 336 15.41 17.11 2.35
N VAL A 337 15.33 15.85 2.85
CA VAL A 337 16.26 14.77 2.47
C VAL A 337 16.07 14.40 1.01
N ALA A 338 14.84 14.23 0.53
CA ALA A 338 14.56 13.92 -0.88
C ALA A 338 15.16 14.95 -1.84
N ARG A 339 15.07 16.24 -1.53
CA ARG A 339 15.71 17.32 -2.31
C ARG A 339 17.23 17.33 -2.21
N ILE A 340 17.82 16.88 -1.10
CA ILE A 340 19.27 16.67 -1.00
C ILE A 340 19.73 15.49 -1.87
N LEU A 341 18.94 14.41 -1.94
CA LEU A 341 19.24 13.25 -2.78
C LEU A 341 19.10 13.57 -4.27
N ALA A 342 18.06 14.32 -4.67
CA ALA A 342 17.85 14.73 -6.06
C ALA A 342 18.91 15.73 -6.56
N ALA A 343 19.44 16.59 -5.69
CA ALA A 343 20.44 17.59 -6.06
C ALA A 343 21.86 17.02 -6.14
N CYS A 344 22.31 16.66 -7.34
CA CYS A 344 23.69 16.23 -7.61
C CYS A 344 24.74 17.18 -6.98
N PRO A 345 25.64 16.72 -6.10
CA PRO A 345 26.61 17.58 -5.42
C PRO A 345 27.61 18.25 -6.38
N GLN A 346 27.94 19.52 -6.16
CA GLN A 346 29.01 20.24 -6.89
C GLN A 346 30.42 19.63 -6.70
N GLN A 347 30.54 18.59 -5.87
CA GLN A 347 31.76 17.89 -5.54
C GLN A 347 31.88 16.52 -6.25
N SER A 348 30.83 16.06 -6.96
CA SER A 348 30.88 14.83 -7.77
C SER A 348 31.73 15.03 -9.03
N LEU A 349 32.47 14.01 -9.45
CA LEU A 349 33.26 14.04 -10.69
C LEU A 349 32.39 14.01 -11.96
N SER A 350 31.23 13.34 -11.92
CA SER A 350 30.19 13.41 -12.94
C SER A 350 28.82 13.10 -12.35
N SER A 351 27.76 13.69 -12.92
CA SER A 351 26.38 13.42 -12.50
C SER A 351 25.96 11.97 -12.79
N ASP A 352 26.50 11.40 -13.87
CA ASP A 352 26.30 10.00 -14.27
C ASP A 352 26.80 9.02 -13.19
N SER A 353 28.00 9.24 -12.67
CA SER A 353 28.57 8.46 -11.57
C SER A 353 27.77 8.63 -10.27
N TYR A 354 27.17 9.80 -10.04
CA TYR A 354 26.31 10.03 -8.89
C TYR A 354 24.98 9.26 -8.99
N TYR A 355 24.21 9.45 -10.08
CA TYR A 355 22.89 8.83 -10.22
C TYR A 355 22.97 7.30 -10.36
N SER A 356 23.99 6.76 -11.04
CA SER A 356 24.21 5.31 -11.12
C SER A 356 24.44 4.63 -9.76
N GLN A 357 24.98 5.34 -8.76
CA GLN A 357 25.20 4.82 -7.41
C GLN A 357 24.06 5.11 -6.42
N VAL A 358 23.33 6.22 -6.62
CA VAL A 358 22.28 6.69 -5.69
C VAL A 358 20.89 6.18 -6.05
N CYS A 359 20.53 6.11 -7.34
CA CYS A 359 19.19 5.70 -7.77
C CYS A 359 18.83 4.25 -7.40
N PRO A 360 19.71 3.24 -7.52
CA PRO A 360 19.41 1.87 -7.05
C PRO A 360 19.11 1.83 -5.54
N GLN A 361 19.86 2.57 -4.72
CA GLN A 361 19.64 2.66 -3.28
C GLN A 361 18.31 3.35 -2.93
N ILE A 362 17.81 4.25 -3.78
CA ILE A 362 16.46 4.86 -3.62
C ILE A 362 15.37 3.82 -3.86
N LEU A 363 15.51 2.94 -4.85
CA LEU A 363 14.57 1.83 -5.06
C LEU A 363 14.64 0.79 -3.93
N GLU A 364 15.82 0.51 -3.37
CA GLU A 364 15.96 -0.35 -2.18
C GLU A 364 15.22 0.21 -0.94
N LEU A 365 15.19 1.54 -0.77
CA LEU A 365 14.47 2.18 0.34
C LEU A 365 12.94 1.98 0.31
N LEU A 366 12.34 1.67 -0.85
CA LEU A 366 10.91 1.30 -0.97
C LEU A 366 10.57 -0.06 -0.32
N HIS A 367 11.59 -0.81 0.11
CA HIS A 367 11.49 -2.16 0.68
C HIS A 367 11.86 -2.21 2.16
N PHE A 368 12.02 -1.05 2.81
CA PHE A 368 12.63 -1.00 4.13
C PHE A 368 11.70 -1.57 5.21
N ARG A 369 12.13 -2.67 5.84
CA ARG A 369 11.27 -3.58 6.63
C ARG A 369 11.02 -3.18 8.10
N ASP A 370 11.65 -2.11 8.60
CA ASP A 370 11.47 -1.69 10.01
C ASP A 370 10.15 -0.95 10.21
N LYS A 371 9.23 -1.57 10.94
CA LYS A 371 7.85 -1.10 11.16
C LYS A 371 7.75 0.31 11.75
N LEU A 372 8.75 0.79 12.48
CA LEU A 372 8.71 2.12 13.10
C LEU A 372 9.14 3.25 12.14
N THR A 373 9.94 2.94 11.12
CA THR A 373 10.60 3.93 10.26
C THR A 373 10.27 3.76 8.78
N ALA A 374 9.76 2.60 8.34
CA ALA A 374 9.42 2.26 6.96
C ALA A 374 8.62 3.35 6.24
N GLN A 375 7.55 3.88 6.86
CA GLN A 375 6.73 4.95 6.27
C GLN A 375 7.53 6.23 5.97
N GLN A 376 8.51 6.57 6.82
CA GLN A 376 9.37 7.73 6.58
C GLN A 376 10.37 7.46 5.45
N PHE A 377 10.93 6.24 5.41
CA PHE A 377 11.91 5.82 4.41
C PHE A 377 11.28 5.70 3.02
N GLN A 378 10.11 5.07 2.92
CA GLN A 378 9.28 5.04 1.72
C GLN A 378 8.92 6.46 1.26
N ARG A 379 8.51 7.35 2.18
CA ARG A 379 8.19 8.74 1.83
C ARG A 379 9.39 9.52 1.31
N VAL A 380 10.60 9.30 1.84
CA VAL A 380 11.83 9.86 1.26
C VAL A 380 12.09 9.28 -0.12
N ALA A 381 12.02 7.96 -0.28
CA ALA A 381 12.30 7.28 -1.54
C ALA A 381 11.36 7.72 -2.68
N THR A 382 10.05 7.66 -2.44
CA THR A 382 9.01 8.12 -3.38
C THR A 382 9.21 9.61 -3.72
N ARG A 383 9.42 10.49 -2.73
CA ARG A 383 9.63 11.93 -3.00
C ARG A 383 10.95 12.19 -3.73
N ALA A 384 12.02 11.46 -3.43
CA ALA A 384 13.31 11.60 -4.11
C ALA A 384 13.22 11.16 -5.57
N ALA A 385 12.64 9.99 -5.84
CA ALA A 385 12.41 9.49 -7.20
C ALA A 385 11.57 10.47 -8.03
N LEU A 386 10.43 10.94 -7.50
CA LEU A 386 9.56 11.90 -8.20
C LEU A 386 10.25 13.25 -8.44
N THR A 387 11.07 13.73 -7.50
CA THR A 387 11.88 14.96 -7.70
C THR A 387 12.94 14.75 -8.79
N MET A 388 13.63 13.60 -8.80
CA MET A 388 14.61 13.26 -9.84
C MET A 388 13.97 13.13 -11.24
N ILE A 389 12.75 12.58 -11.34
CA ILE A 389 12.01 12.49 -12.61
C ILE A 389 11.64 13.87 -13.16
N GLN A 390 11.35 14.84 -12.27
CA GLN A 390 11.03 16.22 -12.65
C GLN A 390 12.30 17.04 -12.98
N ASP A 391 13.32 17.01 -12.11
CA ASP A 391 14.52 17.86 -12.23
C ASP A 391 15.58 17.28 -13.20
N CYS A 392 15.64 15.96 -13.39
CA CYS A 392 16.69 15.26 -14.13
C CYS A 392 16.15 14.07 -14.97
N PRO A 393 15.16 14.29 -15.86
CA PRO A 393 14.40 13.22 -16.53
C PRO A 393 15.25 12.22 -17.32
N MET A 394 16.37 12.62 -17.94
CA MET A 394 17.25 11.71 -18.68
C MET A 394 17.90 10.67 -17.76
N PHE A 395 18.48 11.10 -16.63
CA PHE A 395 19.09 10.20 -15.65
C PHE A 395 18.04 9.39 -14.89
N ALA A 396 16.87 9.97 -14.62
CA ALA A 396 15.76 9.26 -14.02
C ALA A 396 15.21 8.15 -14.93
N LEU A 397 15.10 8.39 -16.25
CA LEU A 397 14.68 7.36 -17.21
C LEU A 397 15.64 6.16 -17.18
N GLN A 398 16.95 6.42 -17.23
CA GLN A 398 17.99 5.39 -17.26
C GLN A 398 18.17 4.64 -15.93
N TYR A 399 18.17 5.34 -14.79
CA TYR A 399 18.58 4.78 -13.49
C TYR A 399 17.44 4.59 -12.47
N LEU A 400 16.23 5.11 -12.72
CA LEU A 400 15.04 4.85 -11.89
C LEU A 400 13.96 4.11 -12.67
N LEU A 401 13.47 4.69 -13.77
CA LEU A 401 12.30 4.16 -14.50
C LEU A 401 12.62 2.84 -15.22
N THR A 402 13.75 2.75 -15.92
CA THR A 402 14.13 1.51 -16.64
C THR A 402 14.32 0.32 -15.69
N PRO A 403 14.98 0.45 -14.51
CA PRO A 403 14.97 -0.61 -13.48
C PRO A 403 13.58 -0.88 -12.90
N LEU A 404 12.80 0.15 -12.57
CA LEU A 404 11.49 0.03 -11.94
C LEU A 404 10.46 -0.69 -12.81
N PHE A 405 10.47 -0.46 -14.13
CA PHE A 405 9.60 -1.12 -15.10
C PHE A 405 10.21 -2.39 -15.71
N SER A 406 11.41 -2.81 -15.29
CA SER A 406 12.18 -3.87 -15.96
C SER A 406 11.47 -5.23 -16.07
N SER A 407 10.77 -5.67 -15.01
CA SER A 407 9.96 -6.91 -15.04
C SER A 407 8.81 -6.84 -16.05
N LEU A 408 8.14 -5.69 -16.14
CA LEU A 408 7.00 -5.48 -17.06
C LEU A 408 7.47 -5.36 -18.51
N HIS A 409 8.57 -4.62 -18.76
CA HIS A 409 9.20 -4.58 -20.09
C HIS A 409 9.74 -5.95 -20.54
N ARG A 410 10.14 -6.84 -19.62
CA ARG A 410 10.48 -8.24 -19.92
C ARG A 410 9.26 -9.04 -20.37
N CYS A 411 8.09 -8.83 -19.76
CA CYS A 411 6.86 -9.51 -20.14
C CYS A 411 6.32 -9.09 -21.52
N GLY A 412 6.49 -7.81 -21.90
CA GLY A 412 5.97 -7.26 -23.16
C GLY A 412 6.93 -7.32 -24.36
N ARG A 413 8.14 -7.87 -24.23
CA ARG A 413 9.14 -7.90 -25.32
C ARG A 413 9.46 -9.32 -25.78
N MET A 414 9.24 -9.58 -27.07
CA MET A 414 9.82 -10.74 -27.73
C MET A 414 11.35 -10.66 -27.72
N THR A 415 12.01 -11.63 -27.09
CA THR A 415 13.42 -11.95 -27.36
C THR A 415 13.50 -12.81 -28.61
N GLY A 416 14.29 -12.38 -29.61
CA GLY A 416 14.48 -13.13 -30.85
C GLY A 416 15.08 -14.52 -30.64
N GLU A 417 14.96 -15.36 -31.67
CA GLU A 417 15.32 -16.79 -31.64
C GLU A 417 16.74 -17.03 -31.10
N GLY A 418 16.85 -17.92 -30.09
CA GLY A 418 18.14 -18.45 -29.62
C GLY A 418 18.62 -17.95 -28.24
N GLN A 419 17.88 -17.13 -27.51
CA GLN A 419 18.19 -16.79 -26.11
C GLN A 419 17.15 -17.35 -25.12
N THR A 420 17.56 -17.46 -23.85
CA THR A 420 16.83 -18.17 -22.78
C THR A 420 15.37 -17.73 -22.65
N ARG A 421 14.45 -18.71 -22.53
CA ARG A 421 13.03 -18.50 -22.18
C ARG A 421 12.93 -17.45 -21.07
N VAL A 422 12.26 -16.33 -21.37
CA VAL A 422 12.08 -15.24 -20.39
C VAL A 422 10.94 -15.61 -19.44
N THR A 423 11.25 -16.47 -18.46
CA THR A 423 10.41 -16.53 -17.26
C THR A 423 10.59 -15.23 -16.46
N VAL A 424 9.55 -14.83 -15.75
CA VAL A 424 9.62 -13.72 -14.79
C VAL A 424 9.03 -14.22 -13.48
N GLU A 425 9.87 -14.22 -12.45
CA GLU A 425 9.57 -14.86 -11.17
C GLU A 425 8.53 -14.07 -10.37
N GLU A 426 7.82 -14.75 -9.49
CA GLU A 426 6.72 -14.18 -8.69
C GLU A 426 7.16 -12.96 -7.88
N TRP A 427 8.34 -13.05 -7.27
CA TRP A 427 8.91 -11.98 -6.47
C TRP A 427 9.39 -10.80 -7.35
N GLU A 428 9.77 -11.04 -8.61
CA GLU A 428 10.17 -9.98 -9.55
C GLU A 428 8.97 -9.16 -10.03
N LEU A 429 7.83 -9.82 -10.30
CA LEU A 429 6.58 -9.17 -10.68
C LEU A 429 5.91 -8.48 -9.49
N THR A 430 5.82 -9.16 -8.35
CA THR A 430 5.25 -8.62 -7.10
C THR A 430 5.98 -7.36 -6.67
N ARG A 431 7.32 -7.40 -6.67
CA ARG A 431 8.15 -6.24 -6.32
C ARG A 431 7.97 -5.08 -7.29
N CYS A 432 7.94 -5.35 -8.60
CA CYS A 432 7.75 -4.34 -9.63
C CYS A 432 6.39 -3.65 -9.49
N ALA A 433 5.29 -4.42 -9.37
CA ALA A 433 3.95 -3.88 -9.18
C ALA A 433 3.83 -3.05 -7.89
N GLU A 434 4.43 -3.52 -6.78
CA GLU A 434 4.53 -2.76 -5.54
C GLU A 434 5.27 -1.42 -5.71
N ASP A 435 6.41 -1.38 -6.42
CA ASP A 435 7.21 -0.16 -6.57
C ASP A 435 6.54 0.86 -7.50
N VAL A 436 5.93 0.41 -8.60
CA VAL A 436 5.10 1.25 -9.47
C VAL A 436 3.96 1.88 -8.66
N PHE A 437 3.29 1.09 -7.80
CA PHE A 437 2.24 1.57 -6.91
C PHE A 437 2.73 2.60 -5.87
N LYS A 438 3.85 2.32 -5.20
CA LYS A 438 4.46 3.20 -4.18
C LYS A 438 4.95 4.55 -4.75
N ILE A 439 5.30 4.61 -6.04
CA ILE A 439 5.74 5.83 -6.71
C ILE A 439 4.59 6.58 -7.38
N CYS A 440 3.73 5.90 -8.14
CA CYS A 440 2.64 6.53 -8.88
C CYS A 440 1.49 6.91 -7.94
N VAL A 441 0.84 5.91 -7.33
CA VAL A 441 -0.40 6.09 -6.55
C VAL A 441 -0.11 6.73 -5.19
N VAL A 442 0.83 6.18 -4.42
CA VAL A 442 1.14 6.69 -3.07
C VAL A 442 1.94 8.00 -3.10
N GLY A 443 2.70 8.24 -4.18
CA GLY A 443 3.45 9.48 -4.37
C GLY A 443 2.63 10.64 -4.93
N ASN A 444 1.65 10.30 -5.79
CA ASN A 444 0.68 11.17 -6.45
C ASN A 444 1.22 12.55 -6.88
N SER A 445 2.26 12.55 -7.72
CA SER A 445 2.65 13.73 -8.48
C SER A 445 2.91 13.33 -9.94
N PRO A 446 1.91 13.41 -10.83
CA PRO A 446 2.08 13.06 -12.23
C PRO A 446 3.13 13.96 -12.90
N SER A 447 3.78 13.42 -13.93
CA SER A 447 4.70 14.17 -14.80
C SER A 447 4.76 13.49 -16.16
N ALA A 448 4.94 14.27 -17.23
CA ALA A 448 4.97 13.73 -18.59
C ALA A 448 6.02 12.60 -18.81
N PRO A 449 7.24 12.64 -18.23
CA PRO A 449 8.19 11.52 -18.33
C PRO A 449 7.70 10.24 -17.63
N LEU A 450 7.03 10.37 -16.47
CA LEU A 450 6.49 9.23 -15.72
C LEU A 450 5.28 8.62 -16.44
N LEU A 451 4.34 9.45 -16.90
CA LEU A 451 3.16 8.99 -17.64
C LEU A 451 3.55 8.32 -18.96
N LYS A 452 4.51 8.87 -19.70
CA LYS A 452 5.01 8.24 -20.93
C LYS A 452 5.64 6.87 -20.65
N ALA A 453 6.55 6.78 -19.67
CA ALA A 453 7.22 5.53 -19.35
C ALA A 453 6.26 4.47 -18.77
N LEU A 454 5.23 4.90 -18.01
CA LEU A 454 4.17 4.02 -17.54
C LEU A 454 3.29 3.52 -18.69
N GLY A 455 2.95 4.38 -19.66
CA GLY A 455 2.17 4.03 -20.86
C GLY A 455 2.80 2.88 -21.66
N GLU A 456 4.13 2.84 -21.78
CA GLU A 456 4.86 1.74 -22.43
C GLU A 456 4.70 0.36 -21.73
N VAL A 457 4.14 0.30 -20.51
CA VAL A 457 3.83 -0.94 -19.77
C VAL A 457 2.37 -1.07 -19.33
N VAL A 458 1.50 -0.09 -19.59
CA VAL A 458 0.06 -0.17 -19.29
C VAL A 458 -0.60 -1.42 -19.89
N PRO A 459 -0.29 -1.85 -21.14
CA PRO A 459 -0.88 -3.08 -21.68
C PRO A 459 -0.49 -4.34 -20.89
N VAL A 460 0.77 -4.46 -20.47
CA VAL A 460 1.24 -5.58 -19.62
C VAL A 460 0.58 -5.53 -18.23
N LEU A 461 0.42 -4.34 -17.66
CA LEU A 461 -0.29 -4.14 -16.38
C LEU A 461 -1.78 -4.48 -16.49
N PHE A 462 -2.40 -4.22 -17.64
CA PHE A 462 -3.79 -4.57 -17.90
C PHE A 462 -3.97 -6.08 -18.08
N ASP A 463 -3.06 -6.75 -18.78
CA ASP A 463 -3.03 -8.21 -18.89
C ASP A 463 -2.87 -8.87 -17.50
N LEU A 464 -1.98 -8.33 -16.67
CA LEU A 464 -1.79 -8.75 -15.29
C LEU A 464 -3.05 -8.51 -14.45
N TYR A 465 -3.71 -7.35 -14.60
CA TYR A 465 -4.99 -7.07 -13.95
C TYR A 465 -6.07 -8.09 -14.36
N CYS A 466 -6.23 -8.37 -15.66
CA CYS A 466 -7.14 -9.38 -16.19
C CYS A 466 -6.86 -10.78 -15.59
N PHE A 467 -5.58 -11.16 -15.44
CA PHE A 467 -5.17 -12.38 -14.75
C PHE A 467 -5.56 -12.37 -13.27
N THR A 468 -5.30 -11.27 -12.54
CA THR A 468 -5.67 -11.14 -11.11
C THR A 468 -7.18 -11.04 -10.88
N LYS A 469 -8.00 -10.80 -11.90
CA LYS A 469 -9.47 -10.88 -11.83
C LYS A 469 -9.96 -12.33 -11.97
N LYS A 470 -9.33 -13.15 -12.81
CA LYS A 470 -9.59 -14.62 -12.90
C LYS A 470 -9.14 -15.35 -11.63
N ASN A 471 -7.98 -15.00 -11.09
CA ASN A 471 -7.29 -15.74 -10.02
C ASN A 471 -7.30 -15.00 -8.68
N ALA A 472 -7.21 -15.73 -7.57
CA ALA A 472 -7.03 -15.14 -6.25
C ALA A 472 -5.59 -14.62 -6.08
N SER A 473 -5.36 -13.33 -6.28
CA SER A 473 -4.04 -12.72 -6.13
C SER A 473 -4.07 -11.39 -5.36
N HIS A 474 -3.01 -11.15 -4.57
CA HIS A 474 -2.82 -9.91 -3.82
C HIS A 474 -2.45 -8.72 -4.72
N LEU A 475 -2.00 -8.95 -5.96
CA LEU A 475 -1.60 -7.92 -6.92
C LEU A 475 -2.78 -7.15 -7.54
N ARG A 476 -4.02 -7.61 -7.33
CA ARG A 476 -5.23 -7.04 -7.94
C ARG A 476 -5.41 -5.55 -7.65
N ALA A 477 -5.35 -5.16 -6.37
CA ALA A 477 -5.55 -3.77 -5.96
C ALA A 477 -4.40 -2.85 -6.45
N PRO A 478 -3.11 -3.19 -6.29
CA PRO A 478 -2.01 -2.45 -6.92
C PRO A 478 -2.20 -2.23 -8.42
N CYS A 479 -2.50 -3.28 -9.20
CA CYS A 479 -2.68 -3.14 -10.65
C CYS A 479 -3.88 -2.26 -11.00
N GLN A 480 -5.02 -2.43 -10.32
CA GLN A 480 -6.22 -1.62 -10.52
C GLN A 480 -5.96 -0.14 -10.20
N GLU A 481 -5.33 0.17 -9.06
CA GLU A 481 -5.05 1.54 -8.65
C GLU A 481 -3.98 2.23 -9.52
N ILE A 482 -2.97 1.49 -10.03
CA ILE A 482 -2.02 2.03 -11.02
C ILE A 482 -2.73 2.41 -12.33
N LEU A 483 -3.60 1.53 -12.85
CA LEU A 483 -4.34 1.77 -14.09
C LEU A 483 -5.31 2.95 -13.94
N LEU A 484 -6.10 2.99 -12.86
CA LEU A 484 -6.99 4.11 -12.55
C LEU A 484 -6.21 5.43 -12.39
N TRP A 485 -5.02 5.40 -11.78
CA TRP A 485 -4.15 6.57 -11.66
C TRP A 485 -3.61 7.02 -13.02
N TYR A 486 -3.19 6.11 -13.91
CA TYR A 486 -2.75 6.45 -15.27
C TYR A 486 -3.88 7.12 -16.08
N PHE A 487 -5.06 6.50 -16.14
CA PHE A 487 -6.19 7.04 -16.90
C PHE A 487 -6.77 8.32 -16.29
N GLY A 488 -6.66 8.51 -14.97
CA GLY A 488 -7.07 9.73 -14.27
C GLY A 488 -6.08 10.91 -14.36
N ASN A 489 -4.85 10.70 -14.85
CA ASN A 489 -3.81 11.74 -14.96
C ASN A 489 -3.25 11.94 -16.38
N SER A 490 -3.66 11.11 -17.36
CA SER A 490 -3.26 11.23 -18.76
C SER A 490 -4.09 12.27 -19.52
N GLU A 491 -3.54 12.80 -20.62
CA GLU A 491 -4.29 13.63 -21.58
C GLU A 491 -5.36 12.77 -22.30
N LEU A 492 -6.54 13.35 -22.56
CA LEU A 492 -7.72 12.62 -23.07
C LEU A 492 -7.42 11.80 -24.33
N SER A 493 -6.74 12.38 -25.32
CA SER A 493 -6.35 11.69 -26.57
C SER A 493 -5.40 10.50 -26.33
N VAL A 494 -4.48 10.62 -25.38
CA VAL A 494 -3.55 9.53 -25.01
C VAL A 494 -4.29 8.44 -24.24
N ALA A 495 -5.20 8.81 -23.35
CA ALA A 495 -6.04 7.88 -22.61
C ALA A 495 -6.94 7.07 -23.57
N LEU A 496 -7.66 7.73 -24.47
CA LEU A 496 -8.53 7.12 -25.48
C LEU A 496 -7.76 6.17 -26.40
N SER A 497 -6.65 6.62 -26.99
CA SER A 497 -5.79 5.76 -27.82
C SER A 497 -5.22 4.56 -27.05
N THR A 498 -4.89 4.73 -25.76
CA THR A 498 -4.49 3.58 -24.92
C THR A 498 -5.66 2.59 -24.71
N LEU A 499 -6.88 3.07 -24.50
CA LEU A 499 -8.06 2.19 -24.35
C LEU A 499 -8.35 1.39 -25.63
N GLN A 500 -8.26 2.03 -26.81
CA GLN A 500 -8.40 1.38 -28.13
C GLN A 500 -7.38 0.23 -28.32
N GLN A 501 -6.12 0.46 -27.89
CA GLN A 501 -5.06 -0.55 -27.92
C GLN A 501 -5.33 -1.71 -26.94
N LEU A 502 -5.88 -1.45 -25.74
CA LEU A 502 -6.27 -2.52 -24.80
C LEU A 502 -7.39 -3.41 -25.35
N CYS A 503 -8.31 -2.82 -26.13
CA CYS A 503 -9.36 -3.51 -26.89
C CYS A 503 -8.86 -4.22 -28.16
N ALA A 504 -7.56 -4.16 -28.48
CA ALA A 504 -6.95 -4.71 -29.70
C ALA A 504 -7.56 -4.19 -31.02
N MET A 505 -8.20 -3.02 -31.00
CA MET A 505 -8.91 -2.47 -32.17
C MET A 505 -7.99 -2.10 -33.35
N ASP A 506 -6.69 -1.86 -33.09
CA ASP A 506 -5.68 -1.60 -34.13
C ASP A 506 -5.02 -2.86 -34.70
N GLY A 507 -5.54 -4.06 -34.38
CA GLY A 507 -5.00 -5.36 -34.81
C GLY A 507 -3.68 -5.78 -34.15
N GLY A 508 -2.92 -4.83 -33.58
CA GLY A 508 -1.79 -5.09 -32.69
C GLY A 508 -2.23 -5.17 -31.23
N ALA A 509 -2.39 -6.39 -30.70
CA ALA A 509 -2.63 -6.59 -29.27
C ALA A 509 -1.39 -6.21 -28.44
N GLY A 510 -1.37 -4.97 -27.93
CA GLY A 510 -0.41 -4.58 -26.90
C GLY A 510 -0.66 -5.38 -25.62
N GLY A 511 0.39 -5.95 -25.03
CA GLY A 511 0.26 -6.82 -23.86
C GLY A 511 1.51 -7.65 -23.60
N VAL A 512 1.31 -8.83 -23.04
CA VAL A 512 2.32 -9.89 -22.89
C VAL A 512 2.80 -10.39 -24.27
N ALA A 513 4.09 -10.70 -24.39
CA ALA A 513 4.66 -11.26 -25.62
C ALA A 513 3.99 -12.60 -26.00
N SER A 514 3.62 -12.76 -27.28
CA SER A 514 2.88 -13.96 -27.72
C SER A 514 3.66 -15.24 -27.47
N GLY A 515 2.95 -16.30 -27.04
CA GLY A 515 3.59 -17.54 -26.58
C GLY A 515 3.98 -17.52 -25.09
N PHE A 516 3.56 -16.50 -24.34
CA PHE A 516 3.66 -16.45 -22.87
C PHE A 516 2.31 -16.09 -22.24
N HIS A 517 2.10 -16.51 -20.99
CA HIS A 517 0.92 -16.15 -20.20
C HIS A 517 1.28 -16.03 -18.71
N PHE A 518 0.40 -15.39 -17.93
CA PHE A 518 0.52 -15.33 -16.48
C PHE A 518 -0.07 -16.58 -15.81
N THR A 519 0.66 -17.11 -14.84
CA THR A 519 0.30 -18.27 -14.02
C THR A 519 0.28 -17.89 -12.54
N PRO A 520 -0.55 -18.54 -11.69
CA PRO A 520 -0.59 -18.27 -10.26
C PRO A 520 0.70 -18.70 -9.58
N GLY A 521 1.28 -17.81 -8.77
CA GLY A 521 2.46 -18.10 -7.97
C GLY A 521 2.14 -18.76 -6.62
N SER A 522 3.17 -19.26 -5.93
CA SER A 522 3.05 -19.96 -4.65
C SER A 522 2.71 -19.05 -3.47
N ASP A 523 3.07 -17.77 -3.54
CA ASP A 523 2.74 -16.74 -2.52
C ASP A 523 1.47 -15.93 -2.91
N GLY A 524 0.74 -16.38 -3.95
CA GLY A 524 -0.47 -15.72 -4.45
C GLY A 524 -0.20 -14.48 -5.31
N GLY A 525 1.03 -14.34 -5.84
CA GLY A 525 1.37 -13.40 -6.89
C GLY A 525 1.09 -13.98 -8.29
N ALA A 526 1.84 -13.50 -9.28
CA ALA A 526 1.79 -13.98 -10.66
C ALA A 526 3.20 -14.26 -11.18
N GLN A 527 3.35 -15.30 -12.00
CA GLN A 527 4.59 -15.69 -12.68
C GLN A 527 4.37 -15.67 -14.20
N LEU A 528 5.37 -15.26 -14.99
CA LEU A 528 5.29 -15.34 -16.45
C LEU A 528 5.90 -16.66 -16.92
N ASN A 529 5.10 -17.49 -17.60
CA ASN A 529 5.51 -18.77 -18.15
C ASN A 529 5.23 -18.84 -19.65
N PRO A 530 6.02 -19.61 -20.43
CA PRO A 530 5.71 -19.88 -21.83
C PRO A 530 4.41 -20.68 -21.92
N SER A 531 3.54 -20.33 -22.87
CA SER A 531 2.32 -21.06 -23.15
C SER A 531 2.62 -22.42 -23.77
N GLU A 532 1.85 -23.43 -23.40
CA GLU A 532 1.93 -24.75 -24.03
C GLU A 532 1.24 -24.71 -25.41
N THR A 533 1.76 -25.47 -26.37
CA THR A 533 1.17 -25.54 -27.72
C THR A 533 -0.08 -26.40 -27.67
N ILE A 534 -1.25 -25.75 -27.72
CA ILE A 534 -2.55 -26.41 -27.84
C ILE A 534 -2.54 -27.29 -29.10
N SER A 535 -2.98 -28.54 -28.99
CA SER A 535 -2.86 -29.53 -30.07
C SER A 535 -4.07 -29.55 -31.02
N ASP A 536 -5.06 -28.71 -30.77
CA ASP A 536 -6.32 -28.60 -31.52
C ASP A 536 -6.55 -27.12 -31.88
N GLU A 537 -6.98 -26.87 -33.11
CA GLU A 537 -7.16 -25.52 -33.64
C GLU A 537 -8.49 -24.90 -33.14
N ASP A 538 -9.51 -25.72 -32.88
CA ASP A 538 -10.81 -25.26 -32.38
C ASP A 538 -10.73 -24.82 -30.90
N ASP A 539 -10.01 -25.59 -30.06
CA ASP A 539 -9.76 -25.22 -28.66
C ASP A 539 -8.92 -23.92 -28.57
N ALA A 540 -7.91 -23.76 -29.44
CA ALA A 540 -7.09 -22.56 -29.51
C ALA A 540 -7.90 -21.31 -29.92
N LEU A 541 -8.84 -21.47 -30.86
CA LEU A 541 -9.76 -20.41 -31.25
C LEU A 541 -10.73 -20.06 -30.11
N TYR A 542 -11.26 -21.05 -29.39
CA TYR A 542 -12.15 -20.84 -28.25
C TYR A 542 -11.44 -20.14 -27.07
N GLU A 543 -10.22 -20.55 -26.70
CA GLU A 543 -9.44 -19.88 -25.66
C GLU A 543 -9.12 -18.43 -26.06
N LYS A 544 -8.79 -18.18 -27.34
CA LYS A 544 -8.57 -16.81 -27.83
C LYS A 544 -9.82 -15.94 -27.68
N VAL A 545 -10.97 -16.37 -28.22
CA VAL A 545 -12.21 -15.56 -28.20
C VAL A 545 -12.74 -15.35 -26.78
N SER A 546 -12.68 -16.37 -25.92
CA SER A 546 -13.05 -16.23 -24.50
C SER A 546 -12.03 -15.43 -23.68
N GLY A 547 -10.77 -15.41 -24.10
CA GLY A 547 -9.73 -14.50 -23.62
C GLY A 547 -10.02 -13.04 -23.98
N GLU A 548 -10.34 -12.76 -25.24
CA GLU A 548 -10.67 -11.43 -25.76
C GLU A 548 -11.94 -10.87 -25.09
N GLN A 549 -13.02 -11.66 -25.01
CA GLN A 549 -14.23 -11.30 -24.24
C GLN A 549 -13.91 -10.91 -22.79
N TRP A 550 -13.07 -11.70 -22.10
CA TRP A 550 -12.69 -11.43 -20.73
C TRP A 550 -11.86 -10.15 -20.55
N ARG A 551 -11.02 -9.79 -21.53
CA ARG A 551 -10.31 -8.49 -21.53
C ARG A 551 -11.31 -7.34 -21.53
N VAL A 552 -12.31 -7.40 -22.42
CA VAL A 552 -13.34 -6.37 -22.54
C VAL A 552 -14.17 -6.25 -21.26
N GLU A 553 -14.57 -7.38 -20.65
CA GLU A 553 -15.24 -7.40 -19.34
C GLU A 553 -14.39 -6.78 -18.22
N CYS A 554 -13.09 -7.06 -18.19
CA CYS A 554 -12.17 -6.43 -17.25
C CYS A 554 -12.00 -4.93 -17.49
N LEU A 555 -12.04 -4.48 -18.76
CA LEU A 555 -12.00 -3.05 -19.10
C LEU A 555 -13.26 -2.33 -18.63
N ALA A 556 -14.45 -2.89 -18.88
CA ALA A 556 -15.70 -2.33 -18.37
C ALA A 556 -15.70 -2.26 -16.83
N GLN A 557 -15.22 -3.31 -16.13
CA GLN A 557 -15.06 -3.27 -14.68
C GLN A 557 -14.06 -2.21 -14.19
N LEU A 558 -13.02 -1.89 -14.97
CA LEU A 558 -12.06 -0.82 -14.66
C LEU A 558 -12.71 0.57 -14.85
N LEU A 559 -13.39 0.78 -15.98
CA LEU A 559 -14.10 2.02 -16.30
C LEU A 559 -15.23 2.32 -15.29
N ALA A 560 -15.94 1.29 -14.81
CA ALA A 560 -16.99 1.41 -13.79
C ALA A 560 -16.53 2.04 -12.46
N GLU A 561 -15.23 1.97 -12.15
CA GLU A 561 -14.65 2.55 -10.94
C GLU A 561 -14.23 4.02 -11.13
N MET A 562 -14.15 4.52 -12.38
CA MET A 562 -13.77 5.89 -12.73
C MET A 562 -14.89 6.92 -12.52
N LYS A 563 -15.59 6.83 -11.38
CA LYS A 563 -16.85 7.57 -11.06
C LYS A 563 -16.76 9.09 -11.15
N ASP A 564 -15.56 9.65 -11.02
CA ASP A 564 -15.32 11.09 -11.10
C ASP A 564 -14.74 11.57 -12.45
N SER A 565 -14.41 10.65 -13.36
CA SER A 565 -13.93 10.96 -14.72
C SER A 565 -15.04 10.93 -15.75
N ASP A 566 -14.85 11.68 -16.83
CA ASP A 566 -15.76 11.70 -17.98
C ASP A 566 -15.30 10.73 -19.09
N LEU A 567 -14.05 10.24 -19.00
CA LEU A 567 -13.40 9.31 -19.95
C LEU A 567 -14.24 8.09 -20.34
N PRO A 568 -15.00 7.40 -19.45
CA PRO A 568 -15.84 6.27 -19.86
C PRO A 568 -16.94 6.66 -20.86
N GLY A 569 -17.48 7.87 -20.73
CA GLY A 569 -18.47 8.43 -21.66
C GLY A 569 -17.82 8.90 -22.96
N ASP A 570 -16.69 9.60 -22.86
CA ASP A 570 -15.96 10.11 -24.03
C ASP A 570 -15.47 8.94 -24.92
N PHE A 571 -14.99 7.85 -24.32
CA PHE A 571 -14.62 6.61 -25.02
C PHE A 571 -15.82 5.93 -25.67
N PHE A 572 -16.95 5.82 -24.97
CA PHE A 572 -18.19 5.26 -25.53
C PHE A 572 -18.68 6.04 -26.76
N LEU A 573 -18.57 7.37 -26.73
CA LEU A 573 -18.93 8.25 -27.85
C LEU A 573 -18.00 8.08 -29.05
N GLU A 574 -16.69 7.94 -28.81
CA GLU A 574 -15.71 7.66 -29.86
C GLU A 574 -15.95 6.31 -30.55
N LEU A 575 -16.28 5.26 -29.78
CA LEU A 575 -16.67 3.96 -30.31
C LEU A 575 -17.98 4.03 -31.13
N LEU A 576 -18.96 4.81 -30.68
CA LEU A 576 -20.19 5.06 -31.46
C LEU A 576 -19.92 5.86 -32.74
N GLN A 577 -18.95 6.77 -32.74
CA GLN A 577 -18.51 7.49 -33.93
C GLN A 577 -17.80 6.54 -34.91
N ALA A 578 -16.90 5.68 -34.45
CA ALA A 578 -16.25 4.65 -35.27
C ALA A 578 -17.28 3.71 -35.93
N LEU A 579 -18.29 3.27 -35.17
CA LEU A 579 -19.40 2.46 -35.69
C LEU A 579 -20.23 3.22 -36.75
N THR A 580 -20.31 4.54 -36.64
CA THR A 580 -21.04 5.40 -37.60
C THR A 580 -20.24 5.63 -38.87
N CYS A 581 -18.90 5.73 -38.81
CA CYS A 581 -18.04 5.71 -40.00
C CYS A 581 -18.16 4.37 -40.75
N TRP A 582 -18.05 3.25 -40.03
CA TRP A 582 -18.13 1.91 -40.64
C TRP A 582 -19.48 1.59 -41.29
N ALA A 583 -20.58 2.15 -40.77
CA ALA A 583 -21.89 2.03 -41.41
C ALA A 583 -21.96 2.74 -42.78
N ALA A 584 -21.09 3.71 -43.06
CA ALA A 584 -20.97 4.37 -44.37
C ALA A 584 -19.93 3.69 -45.28
N GLU A 585 -18.82 3.17 -44.71
CA GLU A 585 -17.77 2.48 -45.46
C GLU A 585 -18.24 1.14 -46.09
N GLU A 586 -19.30 0.54 -45.55
CA GLU A 586 -19.91 -0.68 -46.14
C GLU A 586 -20.52 -0.46 -47.53
N GLU A 587 -20.76 0.79 -47.95
CA GLU A 587 -21.23 1.12 -49.31
C GLU A 587 -20.11 1.03 -50.38
N GLU A 588 -18.83 1.08 -49.98
CA GLU A 588 -17.70 0.94 -50.92
C GLU A 588 -17.15 -0.49 -51.01
N GLU A 589 -17.16 -1.27 -49.92
CA GLU A 589 -16.55 -2.62 -49.88
C GLU A 589 -17.28 -3.70 -50.71
N GLU A 590 -18.56 -3.52 -51.03
CA GLU A 590 -19.35 -4.48 -51.83
C GLU A 590 -19.05 -4.43 -53.35
N GLN A 591 -18.21 -3.50 -53.81
CA GLN A 591 -17.73 -3.55 -55.20
C GLN A 591 -16.79 -4.75 -55.39
N GLU A 592 -17.19 -5.71 -56.24
CA GLU A 592 -16.38 -6.89 -56.55
C GLU A 592 -15.05 -6.50 -57.22
N VAL A 593 -13.99 -6.39 -56.41
CA VAL A 593 -12.62 -6.22 -56.89
C VAL A 593 -12.21 -7.46 -57.68
N ASP A 594 -11.90 -7.30 -58.97
CA ASP A 594 -11.54 -8.40 -59.87
C ASP A 594 -10.24 -9.10 -59.42
N THR A 595 -10.41 -10.21 -58.70
CA THR A 595 -9.32 -11.03 -58.17
C THR A 595 -8.52 -11.74 -59.26
N SER A 596 -9.01 -11.80 -60.51
CA SER A 596 -8.30 -12.45 -61.61
C SER A 596 -7.02 -11.73 -62.04
N ALA A 597 -6.89 -10.44 -61.69
CA ALA A 597 -5.72 -9.62 -61.99
C ALA A 597 -4.66 -9.58 -60.86
N MET A 598 -4.92 -10.19 -59.69
CA MET A 598 -4.04 -10.13 -58.52
C MET A 598 -2.94 -11.20 -58.54
N THR A 599 -1.74 -10.85 -58.07
CA THR A 599 -0.72 -11.87 -57.72
C THR A 599 -1.08 -12.56 -56.40
N LEU A 600 -0.55 -13.77 -56.18
CA LEU A 600 -0.84 -14.59 -55.00
C LEU A 600 -0.58 -13.86 -53.67
N LEU A 601 0.52 -13.09 -53.58
CA LEU A 601 0.86 -12.27 -52.40
C LEU A 601 -0.09 -11.08 -52.21
N GLN A 602 -0.57 -10.46 -53.30
CA GLN A 602 -1.56 -9.38 -53.21
C GLN A 602 -2.94 -9.92 -52.81
N LEU A 603 -3.31 -11.11 -53.28
CA LEU A 603 -4.53 -11.79 -52.88
C LEU A 603 -4.47 -12.20 -51.40
N GLU A 604 -3.34 -12.74 -50.94
CA GLU A 604 -3.09 -13.02 -49.52
C GLU A 604 -3.21 -11.75 -48.66
N GLN A 605 -2.55 -10.66 -49.05
CA GLN A 605 -2.64 -9.37 -48.36
C GLN A 605 -4.06 -8.79 -48.37
N HIS A 606 -4.81 -8.92 -49.47
CA HIS A 606 -6.20 -8.47 -49.59
C HIS A 606 -7.15 -9.29 -48.70
N LEU A 607 -6.98 -10.61 -48.67
CA LEU A 607 -7.77 -11.51 -47.81
C LEU A 607 -7.44 -11.30 -46.33
N LEU A 608 -6.15 -11.17 -45.97
CA LEU A 608 -5.73 -10.81 -44.62
C LEU A 608 -6.33 -9.47 -44.19
N GLY A 609 -6.26 -8.43 -45.04
CA GLY A 609 -6.85 -7.13 -44.77
C GLY A 609 -8.36 -7.17 -44.54
N LYS A 610 -9.11 -7.93 -45.36
CA LYS A 610 -10.56 -8.14 -45.17
C LYS A 610 -10.88 -8.97 -43.91
N VAL A 611 -10.02 -9.91 -43.52
CA VAL A 611 -10.17 -10.66 -42.26
C VAL A 611 -9.85 -9.79 -41.05
N THR A 612 -8.80 -8.95 -41.08
CA THR A 612 -8.51 -8.01 -39.99
C THR A 612 -9.61 -6.98 -39.83
N GLY A 613 -10.09 -6.37 -40.93
CA GLY A 613 -11.20 -5.42 -40.90
C GLY A 613 -12.48 -6.02 -40.30
N ARG A 614 -12.82 -7.26 -40.66
CA ARG A 614 -13.95 -8.00 -40.05
C ARG A 614 -13.71 -8.34 -38.56
N GLY A 615 -12.47 -8.65 -38.17
CA GLY A 615 -12.10 -8.82 -36.76
C GLY A 615 -12.27 -7.53 -35.95
N GLN A 616 -11.87 -6.39 -36.52
CA GLN A 616 -12.05 -5.06 -35.92
C GLN A 616 -13.54 -4.69 -35.82
N LYS A 617 -14.35 -5.00 -36.85
CA LYS A 617 -15.82 -4.88 -36.81
C LYS A 617 -16.46 -5.66 -35.66
N LEU A 618 -16.03 -6.91 -35.44
CA LEU A 618 -16.50 -7.71 -34.31
C LEU A 618 -16.03 -7.17 -32.95
N ALA A 619 -14.75 -6.78 -32.83
CA ALA A 619 -14.19 -6.24 -31.59
C ALA A 619 -14.89 -4.94 -31.14
N LEU A 620 -15.18 -4.01 -32.07
CA LEU A 620 -15.92 -2.78 -31.75
C LEU A 620 -17.33 -3.08 -31.21
N LEU A 621 -18.07 -3.98 -31.88
CA LEU A 621 -19.42 -4.36 -31.47
C LEU A 621 -19.41 -5.08 -30.11
N GLN A 622 -18.40 -5.91 -29.85
CA GLN A 622 -18.18 -6.58 -28.57
C GLN A 622 -17.90 -5.59 -27.43
N VAL A 623 -17.02 -4.61 -27.65
CA VAL A 623 -16.72 -3.56 -26.67
C VAL A 623 -17.96 -2.70 -26.39
N LEU A 624 -18.67 -2.27 -27.43
CA LEU A 624 -19.92 -1.50 -27.28
C LEU A 624 -21.01 -2.29 -26.53
N ALA A 625 -21.17 -3.58 -26.80
CA ALA A 625 -22.14 -4.44 -26.10
C ALA A 625 -21.80 -4.55 -24.61
N VAL A 626 -20.57 -4.93 -24.27
CA VAL A 626 -20.13 -5.10 -22.87
C VAL A 626 -20.12 -3.76 -22.11
N MET A 627 -19.87 -2.62 -22.78
CA MET A 627 -20.04 -1.30 -22.16
C MET A 627 -21.51 -0.97 -21.90
N CYS A 628 -22.43 -1.26 -22.83
CA CYS A 628 -23.87 -1.06 -22.63
C CYS A 628 -24.48 -1.95 -21.54
N GLU A 629 -23.97 -3.18 -21.36
CA GLU A 629 -24.42 -4.10 -20.31
C GLU A 629 -23.77 -3.81 -18.94
N GLY A 630 -22.47 -3.47 -18.93
CA GLY A 630 -21.67 -3.35 -17.71
C GLY A 630 -21.61 -1.96 -17.08
N LEU A 631 -21.88 -0.88 -17.84
CA LEU A 631 -21.74 0.51 -17.36
C LEU A 631 -23.11 1.20 -17.22
N PRO A 632 -23.40 1.85 -16.08
CA PRO A 632 -24.65 2.58 -15.92
C PRO A 632 -24.67 3.84 -16.79
N HIS A 633 -25.83 4.15 -17.38
CA HIS A 633 -26.03 5.35 -18.20
C HIS A 633 -25.66 6.67 -17.50
N THR A 634 -25.72 6.71 -16.15
CA THR A 634 -25.29 7.87 -15.33
C THR A 634 -23.77 8.11 -15.34
N LEU A 635 -22.97 7.12 -15.75
CA LEU A 635 -21.53 7.22 -15.94
C LEU A 635 -21.18 7.52 -17.41
N LEU A 636 -21.86 6.86 -18.36
CA LEU A 636 -21.64 7.06 -19.79
C LEU A 636 -22.11 8.43 -20.29
N LEU A 637 -23.22 8.95 -19.77
CA LEU A 637 -23.85 10.19 -20.20
C LEU A 637 -23.93 11.19 -19.03
N ARG A 638 -22.77 11.47 -18.42
CA ARG A 638 -22.63 12.29 -17.21
C ARG A 638 -22.84 13.78 -17.48
N LYS A 639 -22.45 14.27 -18.66
CA LYS A 639 -22.59 15.68 -19.07
C LYS A 639 -23.69 15.90 -20.11
N PRO A 640 -24.36 17.08 -20.13
CA PRO A 640 -25.26 17.46 -21.23
C PRO A 640 -24.58 17.39 -22.61
N THR A 641 -23.29 17.73 -22.70
CA THR A 641 -22.51 17.61 -23.94
C THR A 641 -22.47 16.18 -24.45
N GLN A 642 -22.17 15.21 -23.57
CA GLN A 642 -22.13 13.79 -23.91
C GLN A 642 -23.51 13.25 -24.34
N VAL A 643 -24.60 13.72 -23.72
CA VAL A 643 -25.97 13.39 -24.15
C VAL A 643 -26.23 13.94 -25.57
N VAL A 644 -25.83 15.18 -25.85
CA VAL A 644 -25.98 15.77 -27.18
C VAL A 644 -25.13 15.02 -28.22
N GLU A 645 -23.89 14.65 -27.90
CA GLU A 645 -23.01 13.89 -28.80
C GLU A 645 -23.52 12.47 -29.06
N PHE A 646 -24.07 11.80 -28.05
CA PHE A 646 -24.77 10.52 -28.21
C PHE A 646 -25.94 10.62 -29.18
N ILE A 647 -26.75 11.69 -29.07
CA ILE A 647 -27.85 11.94 -30.01
C ILE A 647 -27.31 12.30 -31.40
N VAL A 648 -26.26 13.11 -31.52
CA VAL A 648 -25.62 13.42 -32.82
C VAL A 648 -25.19 12.13 -33.52
N ALA A 649 -24.50 11.22 -32.84
CA ALA A 649 -24.08 9.94 -33.41
C ALA A 649 -25.28 9.05 -33.81
N MET A 650 -26.34 8.98 -32.99
CA MET A 650 -27.57 8.26 -33.37
C MET A 650 -28.25 8.85 -34.61
N LEU A 651 -28.37 10.17 -34.70
CA LEU A 651 -29.01 10.84 -35.85
C LEU A 651 -28.14 10.74 -37.11
N GLN A 652 -26.81 10.86 -37.00
CA GLN A 652 -25.89 10.68 -38.12
C GLN A 652 -25.94 9.25 -38.68
N ARG A 653 -25.94 8.22 -37.83
CA ARG A 653 -26.09 6.84 -38.28
C ARG A 653 -27.47 6.57 -38.91
N ALA A 654 -28.51 7.27 -38.45
CA ALA A 654 -29.82 7.23 -39.10
C ALA A 654 -29.83 7.96 -40.47
N CYS A 655 -28.99 8.98 -40.68
CA CYS A 655 -28.83 9.62 -41.99
C CYS A 655 -28.17 8.67 -43.01
N VAL A 656 -27.12 7.94 -42.62
CA VAL A 656 -26.45 6.93 -43.47
C VAL A 656 -27.45 5.86 -43.95
N GLY A 657 -28.35 5.40 -43.06
CA GLY A 657 -29.43 4.48 -43.44
C GLY A 657 -30.44 5.02 -44.47
N LEU A 658 -30.41 6.32 -44.80
CA LEU A 658 -31.27 6.96 -45.81
C LEU A 658 -30.61 7.11 -47.20
N ASP A 659 -29.35 6.68 -47.37
CA ASP A 659 -28.72 6.48 -48.69
C ASP A 659 -28.99 5.08 -49.27
N GLN A 660 -29.19 4.08 -48.40
CA GLN A 660 -29.44 2.70 -48.79
C GLN A 660 -30.71 2.54 -49.67
N VAL A 661 -30.56 1.81 -50.78
CA VAL A 661 -31.49 1.89 -51.93
C VAL A 661 -32.86 1.28 -51.67
N ARG A 662 -33.79 2.09 -51.14
CA ARG A 662 -35.25 1.82 -51.08
C ARG A 662 -35.66 0.49 -50.43
N ALA A 663 -34.81 -0.11 -49.61
CA ALA A 663 -35.27 -1.03 -48.58
C ALA A 663 -36.25 -0.28 -47.65
N ALA A 664 -37.23 -0.99 -47.09
CA ALA A 664 -38.08 -0.38 -46.08
C ALA A 664 -37.24 -0.15 -44.82
N ALA A 665 -37.11 1.11 -44.38
CA ALA A 665 -36.41 1.49 -43.15
C ALA A 665 -36.83 0.55 -42.01
N SER A 666 -35.86 -0.05 -41.31
CA SER A 666 -36.19 -1.10 -40.36
C SER A 666 -36.99 -0.50 -39.21
N PRO A 667 -37.97 -1.25 -38.65
CA PRO A 667 -38.76 -0.75 -37.53
C PRO A 667 -37.89 -0.46 -36.29
N VAL A 668 -36.65 -0.96 -36.25
CA VAL A 668 -35.66 -0.67 -35.21
C VAL A 668 -34.96 0.67 -35.46
N GLU A 669 -34.60 1.01 -36.71
CA GLU A 669 -34.11 2.36 -37.05
C GLU A 669 -35.17 3.42 -36.74
N THR A 670 -36.39 3.26 -37.25
CA THR A 670 -37.48 4.24 -37.06
C THR A 670 -37.79 4.47 -35.58
N GLN A 671 -37.74 3.41 -34.76
CA GLN A 671 -37.89 3.52 -33.30
C GLN A 671 -36.68 4.18 -32.62
N THR A 672 -35.46 3.85 -33.03
CA THR A 672 -34.23 4.45 -32.50
C THR A 672 -34.15 5.94 -32.81
N LEU A 673 -34.49 6.32 -34.04
CA LEU A 673 -34.60 7.70 -34.50
C LEU A 673 -35.67 8.46 -33.72
N SER A 674 -36.88 7.89 -33.60
CA SER A 674 -37.97 8.47 -32.78
C SER A 674 -37.57 8.66 -31.31
N MET A 675 -36.82 7.72 -30.74
CA MET A 675 -36.31 7.81 -29.37
C MET A 675 -35.24 8.91 -29.23
N GLY A 676 -34.29 8.99 -30.16
CA GLY A 676 -33.29 10.06 -30.21
C GLY A 676 -33.92 11.45 -30.32
N MET A 677 -34.90 11.61 -31.20
CA MET A 677 -35.68 12.85 -31.34
C MET A 677 -36.53 13.16 -30.10
N GLY A 678 -37.08 12.13 -29.45
CA GLY A 678 -37.73 12.25 -28.15
C GLY A 678 -36.79 12.74 -27.03
N LEU A 679 -35.51 12.33 -27.04
CA LEU A 679 -34.49 12.83 -26.12
C LEU A 679 -34.13 14.30 -26.40
N VAL A 680 -34.07 14.75 -27.66
CA VAL A 680 -33.94 16.18 -27.98
C VAL A 680 -35.16 16.95 -27.46
N ALA A 681 -36.37 16.42 -27.65
CA ALA A 681 -37.60 17.05 -27.19
C ALA A 681 -37.66 17.20 -25.65
N THR A 682 -37.19 16.21 -24.89
CA THR A 682 -37.15 16.29 -23.42
C THR A 682 -36.05 17.20 -22.89
N LEU A 683 -34.89 17.29 -23.57
CA LEU A 683 -33.85 18.29 -23.27
C LEU A 683 -34.39 19.72 -23.47
N LEU A 684 -35.02 19.99 -24.62
CA LEU A 684 -35.60 21.30 -24.94
C LEU A 684 -36.81 21.68 -24.08
N SER A 685 -37.49 20.70 -23.49
CA SER A 685 -38.67 20.88 -22.62
C SER A 685 -38.35 20.68 -21.13
N GLY A 686 -37.07 20.70 -20.75
CA GLY A 686 -36.62 20.43 -19.39
C GLY A 686 -37.07 21.49 -18.37
N PRO A 687 -37.21 21.14 -17.07
CA PRO A 687 -37.62 22.08 -16.02
C PRO A 687 -36.53 23.09 -15.63
N SER A 688 -35.29 22.89 -16.10
CA SER A 688 -34.15 23.80 -15.92
C SER A 688 -33.91 24.62 -17.20
N PRO A 689 -33.79 25.96 -17.12
CA PRO A 689 -33.46 26.77 -18.30
C PRO A 689 -32.06 26.41 -18.82
N LEU A 690 -31.99 26.05 -20.11
CA LEU A 690 -30.74 25.72 -20.80
C LEU A 690 -29.86 26.97 -20.96
N SER A 691 -28.54 26.80 -20.84
CA SER A 691 -27.57 27.87 -21.00
C SER A 691 -27.25 28.14 -22.48
N ALA A 692 -26.59 29.27 -22.75
CA ALA A 692 -26.07 29.54 -24.09
C ALA A 692 -25.03 28.49 -24.56
N GLU A 693 -24.29 27.90 -23.62
CA GLU A 693 -23.30 26.84 -23.88
C GLU A 693 -23.99 25.52 -24.27
N ASP A 694 -25.11 25.17 -23.61
CA ASP A 694 -25.95 24.01 -23.99
C ASP A 694 -26.50 24.17 -25.42
N TYR A 695 -27.04 25.35 -25.76
CA TYR A 695 -27.49 25.61 -27.14
C TYR A 695 -26.34 25.59 -28.16
N SER A 696 -25.14 26.07 -27.79
CA SER A 696 -23.96 25.96 -28.66
C SER A 696 -23.48 24.52 -28.86
N SER A 697 -23.75 23.64 -27.90
CA SER A 697 -23.51 22.20 -28.04
C SER A 697 -24.57 21.56 -28.95
N MET A 698 -25.84 21.89 -28.75
CA MET A 698 -26.97 21.40 -29.54
C MET A 698 -26.96 21.86 -31.01
N SER A 699 -26.21 22.91 -31.39
CA SER A 699 -26.12 23.31 -32.80
C SER A 699 -25.54 22.22 -33.70
N ARG A 700 -24.80 21.25 -33.13
CA ARG A 700 -24.32 20.04 -33.83
C ARG A 700 -25.45 19.10 -34.29
N LEU A 701 -26.65 19.22 -33.72
CA LEU A 701 -27.84 18.48 -34.16
C LEU A 701 -28.51 19.09 -35.40
N LEU A 702 -28.21 20.35 -35.74
CA LEU A 702 -28.89 21.06 -36.83
C LEU A 702 -28.68 20.44 -38.22
N PRO A 703 -27.48 19.91 -38.59
CA PRO A 703 -27.30 19.25 -39.89
C PRO A 703 -27.99 17.87 -39.98
N PRO A 704 -27.85 16.93 -39.03
CA PRO A 704 -28.60 15.66 -39.10
C PRO A 704 -30.13 15.87 -39.11
N LEU A 705 -30.65 16.81 -38.30
CA LEU A 705 -32.09 17.14 -38.33
C LEU A 705 -32.54 17.77 -39.65
N GLU A 706 -31.66 18.49 -40.37
CA GLU A 706 -31.96 18.99 -41.72
C GLU A 706 -32.13 17.84 -42.70
N GLU A 707 -31.18 16.91 -42.69
CA GLU A 707 -31.15 15.77 -43.59
C GLU A 707 -32.34 14.84 -43.37
N ILE A 708 -32.62 14.47 -42.11
CA ILE A 708 -33.79 13.69 -41.73
C ILE A 708 -35.09 14.39 -42.15
N SER A 709 -35.18 15.72 -42.00
CA SER A 709 -36.38 16.48 -42.40
C SER A 709 -36.64 16.50 -43.92
N GLN A 710 -35.60 16.26 -44.73
CA GLN A 710 -35.69 16.28 -46.20
C GLN A 710 -35.78 14.87 -46.82
N ARG A 711 -35.16 13.86 -46.19
CA ARG A 711 -34.93 12.54 -46.79
C ARG A 711 -35.79 11.40 -46.21
N HIS A 712 -36.23 11.50 -44.95
CA HIS A 712 -36.87 10.37 -44.26
C HIS A 712 -38.22 9.97 -44.89
N PRO A 713 -38.57 8.68 -45.05
CA PRO A 713 -39.79 8.26 -45.75
C PRO A 713 -41.10 8.56 -45.00
N GLU A 714 -41.07 8.67 -43.66
CA GLU A 714 -42.27 9.00 -42.86
C GLU A 714 -42.39 10.50 -42.57
N VAL A 715 -43.51 11.11 -42.97
CA VAL A 715 -43.83 12.54 -42.80
C VAL A 715 -43.82 12.98 -41.33
N VAL A 716 -44.30 12.15 -40.40
CA VAL A 716 -44.36 12.49 -38.96
C VAL A 716 -42.95 12.74 -38.38
N ILE A 717 -41.95 12.03 -38.88
CA ILE A 717 -40.55 12.21 -38.50
C ILE A 717 -39.94 13.42 -39.23
N GLN A 718 -40.31 13.68 -40.49
CA GLN A 718 -39.89 14.91 -41.18
C GLN A 718 -40.38 16.17 -40.45
N GLU A 719 -41.67 16.21 -40.08
CA GLU A 719 -42.29 17.30 -39.32
C GLU A 719 -41.58 17.51 -37.97
N LEU A 720 -41.41 16.46 -37.19
CA LEU A 720 -40.76 16.55 -35.88
C LEU A 720 -39.27 16.96 -35.99
N ALA A 721 -38.56 16.53 -37.03
CA ALA A 721 -37.16 16.94 -37.26
C ALA A 721 -37.06 18.44 -37.60
N SER A 722 -37.98 18.94 -38.44
CA SER A 722 -38.09 20.36 -38.77
C SER A 722 -38.42 21.22 -37.54
N ASP A 723 -39.40 20.78 -36.74
CA ASP A 723 -39.84 21.45 -35.52
C ASP A 723 -38.74 21.48 -34.44
N LEU A 724 -38.00 20.38 -34.24
CA LEU A 724 -36.84 20.33 -33.33
C LEU A 724 -35.69 21.22 -33.80
N ARG A 725 -35.38 21.21 -35.11
CA ARG A 725 -34.38 22.08 -35.74
C ARG A 725 -34.73 23.56 -35.53
N ALA A 726 -36.00 23.94 -35.73
CA ALA A 726 -36.48 25.30 -35.49
C ALA A 726 -36.38 25.70 -34.01
N ALA A 727 -36.73 24.80 -33.08
CA ALA A 727 -36.62 25.06 -31.63
C ALA A 727 -35.16 25.25 -31.17
N ILE A 728 -34.21 24.48 -31.70
CA ILE A 728 -32.77 24.66 -31.42
C ILE A 728 -32.26 25.97 -32.03
N ALA A 729 -32.51 26.20 -33.33
CA ALA A 729 -32.01 27.37 -34.06
C ALA A 729 -32.55 28.72 -33.55
N THR A 730 -33.71 28.72 -32.89
CA THR A 730 -34.30 29.91 -32.25
C THR A 730 -33.96 30.05 -30.76
N HIS A 731 -33.04 29.24 -30.22
CA HIS A 731 -32.72 29.18 -28.79
C HIS A 731 -33.96 29.01 -27.89
N GLY A 732 -34.91 28.18 -28.33
CA GLY A 732 -36.17 27.94 -27.61
C GLY A 732 -37.23 29.05 -27.74
N ALA A 733 -36.98 30.12 -28.49
CA ALA A 733 -37.97 31.19 -28.71
C ALA A 733 -39.17 30.74 -29.56
N TYR A 734 -39.05 29.63 -30.29
CA TYR A 734 -40.14 28.92 -30.95
C TYR A 734 -40.24 27.49 -30.40
N GLN A 735 -41.38 27.15 -29.79
CA GLN A 735 -41.69 25.80 -29.31
C GLN A 735 -43.03 25.33 -29.91
N PRO A 736 -43.02 24.50 -30.96
CA PRO A 736 -44.24 23.97 -31.56
C PRO A 736 -44.80 22.76 -30.77
N ASP A 737 -46.12 22.61 -30.77
CA ASP A 737 -46.84 21.57 -30.00
C ASP A 737 -46.33 20.15 -30.23
N ASN A 738 -45.77 19.86 -31.42
CA ASN A 738 -45.19 18.55 -31.75
C ASN A 738 -43.99 18.19 -30.87
N VAL A 739 -43.13 19.15 -30.53
CA VAL A 739 -41.99 18.94 -29.62
C VAL A 739 -42.51 18.64 -28.21
N THR A 740 -43.47 19.43 -27.73
CA THR A 740 -44.11 19.20 -26.42
C THR A 740 -44.85 17.85 -26.37
N ARG A 741 -45.46 17.40 -27.49
CA ARG A 741 -46.08 16.06 -27.62
C ARG A 741 -45.04 14.94 -27.65
N ALA A 742 -43.90 15.12 -28.32
CA ALA A 742 -42.84 14.13 -28.43
C ALA A 742 -42.26 13.74 -27.05
N THR A 743 -42.23 14.66 -26.07
CA THR A 743 -41.87 14.34 -24.67
C THR A 743 -42.70 13.22 -24.03
N ARG A 744 -43.88 12.92 -24.58
CA ARG A 744 -44.81 11.89 -24.06
C ARG A 744 -44.71 10.56 -24.80
N TYR A 745 -43.88 10.44 -25.83
CA TYR A 745 -43.65 9.17 -26.55
C TYR A 745 -42.71 8.26 -25.77
N GLN A 746 -43.24 7.56 -24.76
CA GLN A 746 -42.60 6.41 -24.16
C GLN A 746 -43.21 5.11 -24.70
N CYS A 747 -42.33 4.24 -25.23
CA CYS A 747 -42.49 2.84 -25.63
C CYS A 747 -43.93 2.28 -25.80
N PRO A 748 -44.34 1.89 -27.03
CA PRO A 748 -45.53 1.07 -27.24
C PRO A 748 -45.42 -0.27 -26.51
N LYS A 749 -46.50 -0.71 -25.84
CA LYS A 749 -46.55 -2.06 -25.27
C LYS A 749 -46.54 -3.11 -26.38
N THR A 750 -45.65 -4.09 -26.28
CA THR A 750 -45.48 -5.16 -27.26
C THR A 750 -46.53 -6.27 -27.09
N ASP A 751 -47.64 -6.16 -27.83
CA ASP A 751 -48.64 -7.24 -27.99
C ASP A 751 -48.10 -8.38 -28.88
N ASN A 752 -47.17 -9.17 -28.35
CA ASN A 752 -46.67 -10.39 -29.01
C ASN A 752 -47.56 -11.60 -28.71
N ASN A 753 -48.46 -11.92 -29.64
CA ASN A 753 -49.44 -13.00 -29.52
C ASN A 753 -49.33 -13.98 -30.72
N VAL A 754 -48.37 -14.92 -30.67
CA VAL A 754 -48.22 -16.03 -31.64
C VAL A 754 -48.05 -17.36 -30.85
N PRO A 755 -48.75 -18.47 -31.17
CA PRO A 755 -49.20 -19.38 -30.12
C PRO A 755 -48.49 -20.74 -30.05
N THR A 756 -48.25 -21.22 -28.82
CA THR A 756 -47.98 -22.63 -28.52
C THR A 756 -49.26 -23.36 -28.06
N LYS A 757 -49.40 -24.64 -28.44
CA LYS A 757 -50.64 -25.42 -28.25
C LYS A 757 -50.73 -26.07 -26.87
N LYS A 758 -51.69 -25.58 -26.07
CA LYS A 758 -52.51 -26.27 -25.04
C LYS A 758 -52.13 -27.71 -24.65
N ASN A 759 -51.92 -27.95 -23.34
CA ASN A 759 -52.71 -28.84 -22.44
C ASN A 759 -51.95 -29.04 -21.10
N PHE A 760 -52.56 -29.25 -19.92
CA PHE A 760 -53.97 -29.26 -19.47
C PHE A 760 -54.07 -28.57 -18.06
N LYS A 761 -55.25 -28.53 -17.42
CA LYS A 761 -55.57 -27.68 -16.23
C LYS A 761 -55.68 -28.41 -14.88
N THR A 762 -55.43 -27.68 -13.78
CA THR A 762 -56.31 -27.55 -12.56
C THR A 762 -55.82 -26.35 -11.71
N GLN A 763 -56.60 -25.28 -11.47
CA GLN A 763 -57.50 -25.00 -10.30
C GLN A 763 -56.76 -24.65 -8.98
N THR A 764 -57.13 -23.67 -8.11
CA THR A 764 -58.41 -22.92 -7.94
C THR A 764 -58.32 -21.61 -7.10
N SER A 765 -59.02 -20.51 -7.50
CA SER A 765 -59.65 -19.41 -6.65
C SER A 765 -58.78 -18.57 -5.67
N PRO A 766 -59.26 -17.48 -4.99
CA PRO A 766 -60.55 -16.70 -5.00
C PRO A 766 -60.39 -15.26 -5.61
N SER A 767 -61.35 -14.31 -5.80
CA SER A 767 -62.57 -13.79 -5.09
C SER A 767 -62.26 -13.03 -3.77
N GLN A 768 -62.80 -11.87 -3.35
CA GLN A 768 -63.73 -10.79 -3.82
C GLN A 768 -63.24 -9.45 -3.12
N VAL A 769 -63.64 -8.18 -3.36
CA VAL A 769 -64.94 -7.48 -3.23
C VAL A 769 -64.82 -6.01 -3.77
N SER A 770 -65.93 -5.52 -4.35
CA SER A 770 -66.48 -4.16 -4.64
C SER A 770 -66.11 -2.95 -3.70
N LEU A 771 -66.34 -1.65 -4.00
CA LEU A 771 -67.61 -0.95 -4.36
C LEU A 771 -67.46 0.48 -5.00
N THR A 772 -68.43 0.82 -5.88
CA THR A 772 -69.05 2.13 -6.30
C THR A 772 -68.37 3.51 -6.06
N ARG A 773 -68.27 4.45 -7.04
CA ARG A 773 -69.31 5.25 -7.82
C ARG A 773 -70.05 6.32 -6.98
N LEU A 774 -70.43 7.54 -7.44
CA LEU A 774 -70.38 8.27 -8.74
C LEU A 774 -69.68 9.68 -8.54
N CYS A 775 -69.88 10.84 -9.23
CA CYS A 775 -70.78 11.33 -10.31
C CYS A 775 -70.29 12.65 -11.01
N SER A 776 -71.01 13.11 -12.06
CA SER A 776 -70.91 14.43 -12.75
C SER A 776 -72.33 15.02 -13.00
N PRO A 777 -72.48 16.29 -13.46
CA PRO A 777 -72.95 16.53 -14.84
C PRO A 777 -72.46 17.87 -15.49
N THR A 778 -73.10 18.35 -16.56
CA THR A 778 -72.52 19.20 -17.64
C THR A 778 -73.34 20.43 -18.10
N LEU A 779 -72.62 21.46 -18.60
CA LEU A 779 -72.92 22.39 -19.74
C LEU A 779 -74.22 23.22 -19.80
N HIS A 780 -74.11 24.55 -20.02
CA HIS A 780 -74.47 25.20 -21.31
C HIS A 780 -74.12 26.71 -21.44
N ASN A 781 -73.95 27.16 -22.69
CA ASN A 781 -74.11 28.52 -23.28
C ASN A 781 -73.07 29.65 -23.11
N ASN A 782 -72.77 30.27 -24.27
CA ASN A 782 -72.21 31.61 -24.55
C ASN A 782 -73.34 32.70 -24.57
N PRO A 783 -73.13 34.02 -24.83
CA PRO A 783 -71.91 34.73 -25.28
C PRO A 783 -71.57 36.10 -24.62
N SER A 784 -70.33 36.59 -24.89
CA SER A 784 -69.95 38.00 -25.12
C SER A 784 -69.91 39.08 -24.01
N THR A 785 -69.11 40.12 -24.33
CA THR A 785 -69.17 41.54 -23.89
C THR A 785 -68.72 41.96 -22.47
N ASP A 786 -67.48 42.49 -22.43
CA ASP A 786 -67.15 43.92 -22.17
C ASP A 786 -66.45 44.41 -20.86
N THR A 787 -65.58 45.40 -21.09
CA THR A 787 -65.03 46.50 -20.26
C THR A 787 -64.76 46.38 -18.73
N THR A 788 -63.46 46.42 -18.40
CA THR A 788 -62.80 47.21 -17.33
C THR A 788 -63.28 47.15 -15.86
N GLN A 789 -62.34 46.86 -14.93
CA GLN A 789 -61.76 47.86 -14.00
C GLN A 789 -60.76 47.23 -13.00
N THR A 790 -59.72 47.99 -12.64
CA THR A 790 -58.95 47.83 -11.39
C THR A 790 -59.40 48.95 -10.42
N PRO A 791 -59.42 48.77 -9.08
CA PRO A 791 -58.18 48.92 -8.29
C PRO A 791 -58.06 48.16 -6.93
N ASN A 792 -56.83 47.76 -6.61
CA ASN A 792 -56.09 47.91 -5.33
C ASN A 792 -56.72 47.81 -3.92
N THR A 793 -55.92 47.22 -3.00
CA THR A 793 -55.82 47.44 -1.51
C THR A 793 -57.00 46.99 -0.60
N ARG A 794 -56.86 46.62 0.69
CA ARG A 794 -55.78 46.31 1.69
C ARG A 794 -56.49 45.74 2.96
N ALA A 795 -55.91 45.13 4.01
CA ALA A 795 -54.61 44.55 4.44
C ALA A 795 -54.92 43.66 5.70
N SER A 796 -54.05 43.12 6.59
CA SER A 796 -52.60 43.15 6.88
C SER A 796 -52.13 41.69 7.21
N ILE A 797 -51.41 41.20 8.25
CA ILE A 797 -50.75 41.66 9.50
C ILE A 797 -49.49 40.79 9.77
N GLN A 798 -48.29 41.41 9.83
CA GLN A 798 -47.04 41.00 10.52
C GLN A 798 -46.40 39.60 10.19
N THR A 799 -45.08 39.35 10.36
CA THR A 799 -43.91 40.12 10.88
C THR A 799 -42.64 39.63 10.14
N CYS A 800 -41.87 40.49 9.47
CA CYS A 800 -40.56 41.05 9.90
C CYS A 800 -39.30 40.16 9.76
N ILE A 801 -38.26 40.71 9.14
CA ILE A 801 -36.89 40.18 8.92
C ILE A 801 -35.88 41.05 9.70
N PRO A 802 -34.60 40.66 9.85
CA PRO A 802 -33.56 41.28 9.00
C PRO A 802 -32.40 40.35 8.55
N ASN A 803 -31.47 40.90 7.74
CA ASN A 803 -30.43 40.18 6.98
C ASN A 803 -28.98 40.33 7.54
N LEU A 804 -28.01 39.71 6.84
CA LEU A 804 -26.64 40.18 6.48
C LEU A 804 -25.36 39.48 7.05
N ARG A 805 -24.66 38.79 6.12
CA ARG A 805 -23.23 38.95 5.71
C ARG A 805 -22.01 38.65 6.64
N THR A 806 -21.19 37.71 6.13
CA THR A 806 -19.70 37.71 5.94
C THR A 806 -18.66 37.58 7.08
N GLN A 807 -17.77 36.60 6.85
CA GLN A 807 -16.29 36.60 7.00
C GLN A 807 -15.58 36.21 8.33
N SER A 808 -14.37 35.65 8.11
CA SER A 808 -13.16 35.56 8.94
C SER A 808 -13.09 34.70 10.22
N SER A 809 -12.41 33.54 10.07
CA SER A 809 -11.28 33.02 10.89
C SER A 809 -11.40 32.72 12.40
N SER A 810 -10.71 31.63 12.78
CA SER A 810 -10.43 31.12 14.14
C SER A 810 -11.65 30.60 14.95
N GLY A 811 -11.57 29.49 15.68
CA GLY A 811 -10.54 28.44 15.71
C GLY A 811 -10.16 27.99 17.11
N ASP A 812 -10.76 26.91 17.59
CA ASP A 812 -10.18 26.08 18.64
C ASP A 812 -10.61 24.60 18.52
N SER A 813 -10.02 23.74 19.34
CA SER A 813 -9.85 22.32 19.07
C SER A 813 -10.79 21.42 19.88
N LEU A 814 -11.24 20.31 19.28
CA LEU A 814 -11.57 19.09 20.03
C LEU A 814 -11.50 17.85 19.13
N ALA A 815 -10.45 17.06 19.31
CA ALA A 815 -10.27 15.77 18.64
C ALA A 815 -10.59 14.63 19.61
N GLN A 816 -11.26 13.58 19.13
CA GLN A 816 -11.35 12.30 19.84
C GLN A 816 -10.59 11.22 19.08
N LYS A 817 -9.65 10.59 19.79
CA LYS A 817 -8.85 9.45 19.33
C LYS A 817 -9.49 8.16 19.84
N THR A 818 -9.44 7.10 19.03
CA THR A 818 -9.69 5.74 19.49
C THR A 818 -8.48 4.87 19.19
N HIS A 819 -7.53 4.81 20.12
CA HIS A 819 -6.40 3.90 20.04
C HIS A 819 -6.74 2.59 20.75
N LEU A 820 -6.56 1.46 20.07
CA LEU A 820 -6.37 0.17 20.73
C LEU A 820 -4.95 0.09 21.30
N SER A 821 -4.80 -0.60 22.44
CA SER A 821 -3.51 -1.07 22.95
C SER A 821 -3.70 -2.28 23.86
N GLN A 822 -2.72 -3.17 23.84
CA GLN A 822 -2.72 -4.44 24.57
C GLN A 822 -2.08 -4.29 25.97
N ARG A 823 -2.30 -5.29 26.85
CA ARG A 823 -1.28 -6.30 27.24
C ARG A 823 -1.22 -6.66 28.75
N VAL A 824 -1.61 -7.91 29.06
CA VAL A 824 -1.04 -8.86 30.06
C VAL A 824 -0.77 -8.39 31.52
N SER A 825 -1.48 -9.01 32.46
CA SER A 825 -0.93 -9.60 33.73
C SER A 825 -1.98 -10.60 34.26
N SER A 826 -1.77 -11.92 34.28
CA SER A 826 -0.98 -12.71 35.25
C SER A 826 -1.55 -12.71 36.68
N GLY A 827 -2.20 -13.81 37.08
CA GLY A 827 -2.63 -14.07 38.47
C GLY A 827 -3.06 -15.53 38.63
N ALA A 828 -2.44 -16.25 39.58
CA ALA A 828 -2.71 -17.67 39.82
C ALA A 828 -2.89 -17.92 41.32
N GLY A 829 -3.77 -18.88 41.66
CA GLY A 829 -3.74 -19.56 42.95
C GLY A 829 -5.00 -19.45 43.82
N GLN A 830 -5.41 -20.63 44.31
CA GLN A 830 -6.07 -20.88 45.60
C GLN A 830 -7.54 -20.44 45.80
N GLY A 831 -8.37 -21.41 46.22
CA GLY A 831 -9.60 -21.19 47.00
C GLY A 831 -9.30 -21.23 48.51
N PRO A 832 -10.20 -21.68 49.42
CA PRO A 832 -11.43 -22.46 49.16
C PRO A 832 -12.71 -22.01 49.93
N ALA A 833 -13.82 -22.72 49.69
CA ALA A 833 -14.98 -23.04 50.57
C ALA A 833 -15.66 -21.96 51.47
N GLY A 834 -17.01 -21.93 51.51
CA GLY A 834 -17.73 -20.94 52.35
C GLY A 834 -19.24 -21.07 52.66
N VAL A 835 -19.93 -22.16 52.27
CA VAL A 835 -21.17 -22.72 52.89
C VAL A 835 -22.29 -21.77 53.44
N SER A 836 -23.46 -21.85 52.78
CA SER A 836 -24.84 -21.70 53.31
C SER A 836 -25.57 -20.34 53.46
N ALA A 837 -26.86 -20.41 53.13
CA ALA A 837 -27.98 -19.51 53.49
C ALA A 837 -28.65 -20.02 54.81
N PRO A 838 -29.90 -19.69 55.23
CA PRO A 838 -30.95 -18.79 54.70
C PRO A 838 -31.35 -17.72 55.78
N ASP A 839 -32.54 -17.10 55.92
CA ASP A 839 -33.88 -17.22 55.29
C ASP A 839 -34.69 -15.91 55.52
N GLY A 840 -35.93 -15.82 55.01
CA GLY A 840 -36.98 -14.91 55.47
C GLY A 840 -37.45 -13.86 54.45
N GLY A 841 -38.72 -13.94 54.03
CA GLY A 841 -39.34 -13.01 53.07
C GLY A 841 -40.80 -12.65 53.41
N GLN A 842 -41.64 -12.48 52.36
CA GLN A 842 -43.02 -11.95 52.39
C GLN A 842 -43.11 -10.42 52.60
N SER A 843 -44.09 -9.67 52.06
CA SER A 843 -45.04 -9.88 50.93
C SER A 843 -45.60 -8.50 50.52
N GLY A 844 -46.25 -8.28 49.37
CA GLY A 844 -46.46 -9.12 48.18
C GLY A 844 -47.59 -8.57 47.28
N GLY A 845 -47.77 -9.13 46.08
CA GLY A 845 -48.98 -8.92 45.25
C GLY A 845 -48.74 -8.49 43.79
N ARG A 846 -49.48 -9.03 42.82
CA ARG A 846 -49.36 -10.38 42.20
C ARG A 846 -50.45 -10.54 41.13
N GLY A 847 -50.08 -11.05 39.94
CA GLY A 847 -51.02 -11.53 38.91
C GLY A 847 -50.88 -10.79 37.57
N GLY A 848 -50.40 -11.40 36.49
CA GLY A 848 -49.67 -12.69 36.41
C GLY A 848 -50.51 -13.93 36.05
N SER A 849 -50.60 -14.22 34.75
CA SER A 849 -50.97 -15.50 34.13
C SER A 849 -50.75 -15.40 32.60
N SER A 850 -50.27 -16.40 31.86
CA SER A 850 -49.93 -17.79 32.23
C SER A 850 -49.00 -18.46 31.21
N GLU A 851 -47.96 -19.15 31.70
CA GLU A 851 -47.52 -20.40 31.08
C GLU A 851 -48.45 -21.56 31.52
N PRO A 852 -48.56 -22.65 30.73
CA PRO A 852 -49.07 -23.92 31.21
C PRO A 852 -47.95 -24.97 31.43
N SER A 853 -47.60 -25.17 32.70
CA SER A 853 -47.18 -26.46 33.31
C SER A 853 -46.04 -27.30 32.70
N SER A 854 -45.05 -27.61 33.53
CA SER A 854 -44.15 -28.75 33.35
C SER A 854 -44.90 -30.09 33.29
N GLY A 855 -44.82 -30.81 32.18
CA GLY A 855 -45.35 -32.18 32.06
C GLY A 855 -44.83 -32.91 30.81
N THR A 856 -44.17 -34.05 31.02
CA THR A 856 -43.57 -34.95 29.99
C THR A 856 -42.61 -34.29 28.97
N PRO A 857 -41.28 -34.55 29.03
CA PRO A 857 -40.34 -34.21 27.95
C PRO A 857 -40.80 -34.72 26.58
N SER A 858 -41.37 -35.92 26.57
CA SER A 858 -41.86 -36.63 25.39
C SER A 858 -42.90 -35.88 24.54
N ARG A 859 -43.66 -34.94 25.14
CA ARG A 859 -44.53 -34.05 24.34
C ARG A 859 -43.71 -33.06 23.52
N ALA A 860 -42.77 -32.33 24.12
CA ALA A 860 -41.96 -31.35 23.40
C ALA A 860 -41.18 -31.98 22.23
N PHE A 861 -40.66 -33.21 22.39
CA PHE A 861 -40.04 -33.95 21.28
C PHE A 861 -41.06 -34.41 20.23
N SER A 862 -42.19 -35.00 20.64
CA SER A 862 -43.26 -35.44 19.72
C SER A 862 -43.88 -34.28 18.92
N ASP A 863 -44.12 -33.14 19.57
CA ASP A 863 -44.67 -31.94 18.96
C ASP A 863 -43.66 -31.32 17.97
N CYS A 864 -42.36 -31.41 18.26
CA CYS A 864 -41.30 -31.00 17.33
C CYS A 864 -41.18 -31.95 16.12
N MET A 865 -41.37 -33.27 16.31
CA MET A 865 -41.43 -34.24 15.21
C MET A 865 -42.66 -34.02 14.32
N LEU A 866 -43.83 -33.69 14.90
CA LEU A 866 -45.04 -33.33 14.15
C LEU A 866 -44.88 -32.02 13.40
N GLY A 867 -44.29 -30.99 14.05
CA GLY A 867 -44.00 -29.70 13.41
C GLY A 867 -43.04 -29.81 12.22
N ALA A 868 -42.15 -30.80 12.21
CA ALA A 868 -41.26 -31.09 11.08
C ALA A 868 -41.96 -31.78 9.89
N CYS A 869 -43.26 -32.07 10.01
CA CYS A 869 -44.14 -32.50 8.91
C CYS A 869 -45.21 -31.44 8.57
N ASP A 870 -45.24 -30.29 9.25
CA ASP A 870 -46.24 -29.24 9.08
C ASP A 870 -46.27 -28.70 7.63
N PRO A 871 -47.44 -28.40 7.03
CA PRO A 871 -47.51 -27.88 5.66
C PRO A 871 -46.88 -26.48 5.48
N GLU A 872 -46.71 -25.68 6.54
CA GLU A 872 -46.06 -24.38 6.45
C GLU A 872 -44.53 -24.50 6.50
N VAL A 873 -43.87 -24.12 5.39
CA VAL A 873 -42.41 -24.06 5.25
C VAL A 873 -41.68 -23.42 6.45
N PRO A 874 -42.11 -22.25 7.00
CA PRO A 874 -41.43 -21.64 8.14
C PRO A 874 -41.53 -22.49 9.41
N THR A 875 -42.72 -23.02 9.71
CA THR A 875 -43.01 -23.89 10.86
C THR A 875 -42.18 -25.16 10.80
N ARG A 876 -42.16 -25.82 9.63
CA ARG A 876 -41.33 -26.98 9.31
C ARG A 876 -39.84 -26.71 9.48
N ALA A 877 -39.32 -25.63 8.93
CA ALA A 877 -37.90 -25.27 9.04
C ALA A 877 -37.49 -24.93 10.49
N VAL A 878 -38.35 -24.28 11.27
CA VAL A 878 -38.12 -23.98 12.69
C VAL A 878 -38.15 -25.25 13.54
N ALA A 879 -39.05 -26.19 13.26
CA ALA A 879 -39.10 -27.49 13.91
C ALA A 879 -37.82 -28.31 13.64
N LEU A 880 -37.41 -28.45 12.37
CA LEU A 880 -36.17 -29.13 11.99
C LEU A 880 -34.94 -28.54 12.70
N ARG A 881 -34.80 -27.21 12.74
CA ARG A 881 -33.70 -26.52 13.46
C ARG A 881 -33.74 -26.73 14.97
N THR A 882 -34.93 -26.88 15.55
CA THR A 882 -35.12 -27.14 16.99
C THR A 882 -34.75 -28.59 17.33
N LEU A 883 -35.11 -29.53 16.46
CA LEU A 883 -34.67 -30.93 16.51
C LEU A 883 -33.13 -31.02 16.43
N THR A 884 -32.50 -30.32 15.47
CA THR A 884 -31.03 -30.22 15.37
C THR A 884 -30.39 -29.72 16.67
N ARG A 885 -30.96 -28.68 17.29
CA ARG A 885 -30.45 -28.13 18.57
C ARG A 885 -30.61 -29.11 19.73
N ALA A 886 -31.68 -29.90 19.77
CA ALA A 886 -31.86 -30.95 20.78
C ALA A 886 -30.77 -32.04 20.67
N ILE A 887 -30.42 -32.43 19.43
CA ILE A 887 -29.33 -33.38 19.16
C ILE A 887 -27.97 -32.78 19.58
N GLN A 888 -27.66 -31.53 19.18
CA GLN A 888 -26.44 -30.83 19.61
C GLN A 888 -26.29 -30.75 21.14
N ASN A 889 -27.40 -30.54 21.85
CA ASN A 889 -27.43 -30.47 23.32
C ASN A 889 -27.40 -31.86 24.00
N GLY A 890 -27.34 -32.95 23.24
CA GLY A 890 -27.27 -34.32 23.77
C GLY A 890 -28.58 -34.83 24.39
N ASP A 891 -29.74 -34.36 23.91
CA ASP A 891 -31.04 -34.80 24.44
C ASP A 891 -31.23 -36.31 24.29
N ARG A 892 -31.49 -36.98 25.43
CA ARG A 892 -31.67 -38.42 25.50
C ARG A 892 -32.83 -38.93 24.65
N GLU A 893 -33.92 -38.17 24.53
CA GLU A 893 -35.09 -38.64 23.78
C GLU A 893 -34.86 -38.53 22.26
N ALA A 894 -34.15 -37.50 21.81
CA ALA A 894 -33.72 -37.34 20.43
C ALA A 894 -32.68 -38.41 20.03
N LEU A 895 -31.66 -38.64 20.87
CA LEU A 895 -30.62 -39.64 20.63
C LEU A 895 -31.15 -41.09 20.69
N GLN A 896 -32.16 -41.37 21.52
CA GLN A 896 -32.83 -42.68 21.54
C GLN A 896 -33.72 -42.93 20.31
N ASN A 897 -34.31 -41.87 19.73
CA ASN A 897 -35.13 -41.97 18.52
C ASN A 897 -34.33 -41.72 17.22
N GLN A 898 -33.00 -41.84 17.25
CA GLN A 898 -32.08 -41.51 16.14
C GLN A 898 -32.52 -42.00 14.75
N GLU A 899 -33.10 -43.20 14.64
CA GLU A 899 -33.56 -43.76 13.35
C GLU A 899 -34.74 -42.98 12.76
N LYS A 900 -35.72 -42.60 13.60
CA LYS A 900 -36.88 -41.79 13.19
C LYS A 900 -36.46 -40.37 12.83
N VAL A 901 -35.51 -39.82 13.59
CA VAL A 901 -34.92 -38.49 13.37
C VAL A 901 -34.15 -38.46 12.04
N LEU A 902 -33.36 -39.51 11.75
CA LEU A 902 -32.67 -39.70 10.48
C LEU A 902 -33.65 -39.79 9.31
N THR A 903 -34.67 -40.65 9.39
CA THR A 903 -35.69 -40.78 8.34
C THR A 903 -36.41 -39.46 8.10
N LEU A 904 -36.87 -38.77 9.14
CA LEU A 904 -37.53 -37.46 9.05
C LEU A 904 -36.64 -36.41 8.37
N PHE A 905 -35.33 -36.39 8.67
CA PHE A 905 -34.40 -35.49 7.99
C PHE A 905 -34.15 -35.89 6.52
N LEU A 906 -34.12 -37.17 6.18
CA LEU A 906 -33.99 -37.63 4.78
C LEU A 906 -35.24 -37.30 3.97
N GLU A 907 -36.44 -37.52 4.52
CA GLU A 907 -37.72 -37.13 3.90
C GLU A 907 -37.80 -35.60 3.66
N ASN A 908 -37.25 -34.80 4.58
CA ASN A 908 -37.16 -33.34 4.41
C ASN A 908 -35.97 -32.87 3.55
N LEU A 909 -35.10 -33.78 3.10
CA LEU A 909 -34.00 -33.47 2.17
C LEU A 909 -34.51 -33.35 0.73
N GLU A 910 -35.50 -34.15 0.36
CA GLU A 910 -36.17 -34.11 -0.96
C GLU A 910 -37.07 -32.89 -1.14
N HIS A 911 -37.22 -32.05 -0.11
CA HIS A 911 -38.06 -30.86 -0.17
C HIS A 911 -37.50 -29.82 -1.16
N GLU A 912 -38.40 -29.19 -1.93
CA GLU A 912 -38.07 -28.19 -2.95
C GLU A 912 -37.60 -26.85 -2.30
N ASP A 913 -38.21 -26.47 -1.17
CA ASP A 913 -37.87 -25.20 -0.48
C ASP A 913 -36.52 -25.26 0.28
N THR A 914 -35.69 -24.24 0.01
CA THR A 914 -34.32 -24.07 0.55
C THR A 914 -34.25 -23.92 2.07
N PHE A 915 -35.23 -23.30 2.74
CA PHE A 915 -35.22 -23.19 4.20
C PHE A 915 -35.47 -24.55 4.87
N VAL A 916 -36.25 -25.44 4.23
CA VAL A 916 -36.48 -26.80 4.70
C VAL A 916 -35.24 -27.68 4.47
N TYR A 917 -34.80 -27.85 3.22
CA TYR A 917 -33.73 -28.82 2.94
C TYR A 917 -32.37 -28.41 3.54
N LEU A 918 -32.03 -27.10 3.61
CA LEU A 918 -30.81 -26.68 4.32
C LEU A 918 -30.87 -26.97 5.82
N SER A 919 -32.05 -26.89 6.43
CA SER A 919 -32.25 -27.24 7.84
C SER A 919 -32.12 -28.75 8.06
N ALA A 920 -32.59 -29.56 7.10
CA ALA A 920 -32.38 -31.01 7.09
C ALA A 920 -30.89 -31.39 6.92
N ILE A 921 -30.17 -30.77 5.97
CA ILE A 921 -28.73 -30.98 5.78
C ILE A 921 -27.95 -30.69 7.07
N GLN A 922 -28.27 -29.59 7.74
CA GLN A 922 -27.63 -29.21 9.01
C GLN A 922 -27.96 -30.19 10.15
N GLY A 923 -29.16 -30.77 10.15
CA GLY A 923 -29.57 -31.83 11.08
C GLY A 923 -28.82 -33.15 10.87
N LEU A 924 -28.71 -33.60 9.62
CA LEU A 924 -27.98 -34.82 9.26
C LEU A 924 -26.48 -34.73 9.58
N ALA A 925 -25.86 -33.58 9.26
CA ALA A 925 -24.45 -33.34 9.56
C ALA A 925 -24.15 -33.34 11.07
N VAL A 926 -25.08 -32.84 11.90
CA VAL A 926 -25.00 -32.92 13.37
C VAL A 926 -25.22 -34.35 13.85
N LEU A 927 -26.20 -35.07 13.32
CA LEU A 927 -26.49 -36.44 13.74
C LEU A 927 -25.33 -37.41 13.43
N ALA A 928 -24.59 -37.15 12.36
CA ALA A 928 -23.37 -37.88 11.99
C ALA A 928 -22.22 -37.73 13.00
N ASP A 929 -22.19 -36.67 13.80
CA ASP A 929 -21.17 -36.47 14.85
C ASP A 929 -21.37 -37.45 16.02
N PHE A 930 -22.63 -37.78 16.34
CA PHE A 930 -22.98 -38.71 17.42
C PHE A 930 -22.99 -40.19 16.99
N PHE A 931 -23.27 -40.50 15.71
CA PHE A 931 -23.44 -41.88 15.22
C PHE A 931 -22.76 -42.14 13.86
N PRO A 932 -21.48 -41.79 13.66
CA PRO A 932 -20.86 -41.64 12.34
C PRO A 932 -21.00 -42.86 11.44
N GLU A 933 -20.63 -44.06 11.89
CA GLU A 933 -20.69 -45.28 11.08
C GLU A 933 -22.08 -45.54 10.49
N ARG A 934 -23.13 -45.38 11.31
CA ARG A 934 -24.51 -45.74 10.93
C ARG A 934 -25.17 -44.68 10.05
N ILE A 935 -24.86 -43.41 10.30
CA ILE A 935 -25.36 -42.30 9.48
C ILE A 935 -24.66 -42.28 8.12
N LEU A 936 -23.34 -42.49 8.07
CA LEU A 936 -22.58 -42.52 6.81
C LEU A 936 -23.00 -43.69 5.91
N LEU A 937 -23.21 -44.90 6.47
CA LEU A 937 -23.71 -46.04 5.69
C LEU A 937 -25.09 -45.75 5.08
N ARG A 938 -26.03 -45.19 5.86
CA ARG A 938 -27.37 -44.87 5.35
C ARG A 938 -27.36 -43.76 4.29
N LEU A 939 -26.52 -42.73 4.46
CA LEU A 939 -26.32 -41.69 3.44
C LEU A 939 -25.65 -42.24 2.18
N GLN A 940 -24.71 -43.17 2.32
CA GLN A 940 -24.08 -43.87 1.20
C GLN A 940 -25.05 -44.78 0.44
N GLU A 941 -26.03 -45.37 1.12
CA GLU A 941 -27.14 -46.11 0.49
C GLU A 941 -28.06 -45.16 -0.30
N GLU A 942 -28.50 -44.05 0.29
CA GLU A 942 -29.32 -43.04 -0.42
C GLU A 942 -28.59 -42.46 -1.64
N TYR A 943 -27.30 -42.21 -1.54
CA TYR A 943 -26.49 -41.74 -2.67
C TYR A 943 -26.44 -42.74 -3.85
N GLN A 944 -26.68 -44.03 -3.60
CA GLN A 944 -26.62 -45.10 -4.61
C GLN A 944 -27.99 -45.60 -5.09
N ASN A 945 -29.02 -45.57 -4.25
CA ASN A 945 -30.30 -46.26 -4.49
C ASN A 945 -31.37 -45.40 -5.18
N VAL A 946 -30.99 -44.30 -5.85
CA VAL A 946 -31.98 -43.38 -6.45
C VAL A 946 -32.56 -43.96 -7.75
N PRO A 947 -33.89 -44.18 -7.84
CA PRO A 947 -34.49 -44.88 -8.98
C PRO A 947 -34.42 -44.06 -10.28
N SER A 948 -34.12 -44.75 -11.39
CA SER A 948 -33.83 -44.16 -12.70
C SER A 948 -35.03 -43.56 -13.46
N SER A 949 -36.19 -43.41 -12.79
CA SER A 949 -37.46 -42.95 -13.37
C SER A 949 -37.71 -41.44 -13.29
N GLN A 950 -36.93 -40.67 -12.51
CA GLN A 950 -37.00 -39.20 -12.46
C GLN A 950 -35.59 -38.58 -12.41
N LYS A 951 -35.02 -38.24 -13.59
CA LYS A 951 -33.61 -37.80 -13.71
C LYS A 951 -33.27 -36.47 -13.01
N GLU A 952 -34.18 -35.51 -12.98
CA GLU A 952 -33.91 -34.17 -12.44
C GLU A 952 -33.95 -34.16 -10.90
N ARG A 953 -34.99 -34.75 -10.30
CA ARG A 953 -35.03 -34.94 -8.84
C ARG A 953 -33.93 -35.89 -8.33
N SER A 954 -33.56 -36.91 -9.10
CA SER A 954 -32.41 -37.76 -8.73
C SER A 954 -31.06 -37.03 -8.82
N LEU A 955 -30.91 -36.02 -9.67
CA LEU A 955 -29.76 -35.11 -9.67
C LEU A 955 -29.72 -34.25 -8.40
N GLU A 956 -30.81 -33.54 -8.10
CA GLU A 956 -30.85 -32.61 -6.97
C GLU A 956 -30.66 -33.33 -5.62
N THR A 957 -31.34 -34.46 -5.39
CA THR A 957 -31.17 -35.24 -4.16
C THR A 957 -29.74 -35.79 -4.02
N ARG A 958 -29.08 -36.24 -5.10
CA ARG A 958 -27.66 -36.66 -5.05
C ARG A 958 -26.74 -35.50 -4.66
N LEU A 959 -26.94 -34.30 -5.21
CA LEU A 959 -26.16 -33.11 -4.84
C LEU A 959 -26.39 -32.71 -3.38
N LYS A 960 -27.65 -32.74 -2.90
CA LYS A 960 -28.00 -32.50 -1.50
C LYS A 960 -27.33 -33.51 -0.56
N VAL A 961 -27.42 -34.81 -0.84
CA VAL A 961 -26.75 -35.88 -0.06
C VAL A 961 -25.22 -35.75 -0.11
N GLY A 962 -24.65 -35.34 -1.24
CA GLY A 962 -23.21 -35.06 -1.38
C GLY A 962 -22.71 -33.99 -0.41
N GLU A 963 -23.44 -32.86 -0.27
CA GLU A 963 -23.10 -31.83 0.72
C GLU A 963 -23.36 -32.28 2.17
N VAL A 964 -24.34 -33.18 2.42
CA VAL A 964 -24.48 -33.82 3.75
C VAL A 964 -23.23 -34.65 4.08
N LEU A 965 -22.80 -35.52 3.16
CA LEU A 965 -21.62 -36.37 3.35
C LEU A 965 -20.36 -35.53 3.58
N MET A 966 -20.19 -34.42 2.87
CA MET A 966 -19.11 -33.49 3.17
C MET A 966 -19.29 -32.80 4.53
N ARG A 967 -20.45 -32.25 4.88
CA ARG A 967 -20.65 -31.59 6.19
C ARG A 967 -20.49 -32.56 7.36
N ALA A 968 -20.84 -33.84 7.20
CA ALA A 968 -20.53 -34.89 8.16
C ALA A 968 -19.00 -35.11 8.29
N SER A 969 -18.25 -35.14 7.17
CA SER A 969 -16.78 -35.19 7.20
C SER A 969 -16.14 -33.94 7.83
N ARG A 970 -16.82 -32.77 7.73
CA ARG A 970 -16.41 -31.55 8.45
C ARG A 970 -16.65 -31.66 9.96
N ALA A 971 -17.74 -32.30 10.40
CA ALA A 971 -18.11 -32.42 11.80
C ALA A 971 -17.22 -33.40 12.59
N MET A 972 -17.00 -34.61 12.06
CA MET A 972 -16.29 -35.71 12.73
C MET A 972 -14.83 -35.41 13.16
N GLY A 973 -14.23 -34.30 12.71
CA GLY A 973 -12.90 -33.84 13.12
C GLY A 973 -11.83 -34.92 13.02
N ASP A 974 -11.14 -35.17 14.13
CA ASP A 974 -10.03 -36.14 14.23
C ASP A 974 -10.44 -37.61 13.99
N LEU A 975 -11.75 -37.92 13.98
CA LEU A 975 -12.26 -39.26 13.64
C LEU A 975 -12.44 -39.48 12.13
N ALA A 976 -12.40 -38.43 11.31
CA ALA A 976 -12.56 -38.52 9.85
C ALA A 976 -11.63 -39.54 9.16
N PRO A 977 -10.35 -39.74 9.58
CA PRO A 977 -9.48 -40.78 9.00
C PRO A 977 -9.99 -42.21 9.17
N HIS A 978 -10.74 -42.51 10.24
CA HIS A 978 -11.29 -43.85 10.46
C HIS A 978 -12.48 -44.15 9.54
N HIS A 979 -13.24 -43.12 9.14
CA HIS A 979 -14.39 -43.25 8.23
C HIS A 979 -14.10 -42.74 6.80
N GLY A 980 -12.84 -42.45 6.48
CA GLY A 980 -12.41 -42.01 5.14
C GLY A 980 -12.54 -43.10 4.06
N ARG A 981 -12.39 -44.39 4.42
CA ARG A 981 -12.51 -45.54 3.49
C ARG A 981 -13.83 -45.50 2.67
N PRO A 982 -15.04 -45.48 3.28
CA PRO A 982 -16.28 -45.36 2.52
C PRO A 982 -16.41 -44.03 1.75
N LEU A 983 -16.06 -42.91 2.36
CA LEU A 983 -16.25 -41.56 1.79
C LEU A 983 -15.45 -41.35 0.49
N ILE A 984 -14.18 -41.78 0.46
CA ILE A 984 -13.36 -41.76 -0.76
C ILE A 984 -14.04 -42.60 -1.86
N GLY A 985 -14.53 -43.80 -1.52
CA GLY A 985 -15.20 -44.69 -2.47
C GLY A 985 -16.51 -44.15 -3.05
N VAL A 986 -17.25 -43.34 -2.27
CA VAL A 986 -18.46 -42.65 -2.76
C VAL A 986 -18.09 -41.52 -3.73
N PHE A 987 -17.19 -40.61 -3.34
CA PHE A 987 -16.84 -39.48 -4.20
C PHE A 987 -16.07 -39.91 -5.47
N LEU A 988 -15.15 -40.88 -5.38
CA LEU A 988 -14.49 -41.46 -6.59
C LEU A 988 -15.47 -42.17 -7.53
N ARG A 989 -16.58 -42.74 -7.04
CA ARG A 989 -17.62 -43.25 -7.94
C ARG A 989 -18.41 -42.10 -8.58
N GLY A 990 -18.66 -41.03 -7.83
CA GLY A 990 -19.36 -39.83 -8.32
C GLY A 990 -18.56 -38.97 -9.31
N THR A 991 -17.23 -39.05 -9.35
CA THR A 991 -16.44 -38.43 -10.45
C THR A 991 -16.68 -39.09 -11.81
N ARG A 992 -17.27 -40.30 -11.81
CA ARG A 992 -17.68 -41.07 -13.00
C ARG A 992 -19.18 -41.01 -13.29
N ASP A 993 -19.93 -40.12 -12.62
CA ASP A 993 -21.38 -39.97 -12.83
C ASP A 993 -21.69 -39.45 -14.25
N GLU A 994 -22.87 -39.77 -14.79
CA GLU A 994 -23.35 -39.26 -16.09
C GLU A 994 -23.51 -37.73 -16.07
N ASP A 995 -23.89 -37.14 -14.93
CA ASP A 995 -24.14 -35.71 -14.82
C ASP A 995 -22.88 -34.89 -14.48
N ARG A 996 -22.61 -33.82 -15.25
CA ARG A 996 -21.43 -32.95 -15.06
C ARG A 996 -21.41 -32.28 -13.68
N SER A 997 -22.57 -31.90 -13.15
CA SER A 997 -22.71 -31.23 -11.85
C SER A 997 -22.34 -32.16 -10.71
N VAL A 998 -22.74 -33.44 -10.80
CA VAL A 998 -22.33 -34.49 -9.84
C VAL A 998 -20.83 -34.72 -9.92
N ARG A 999 -20.25 -34.86 -11.13
CA ARG A 999 -18.80 -35.02 -11.30
C ARG A 999 -18.02 -33.87 -10.67
N THR A 1000 -18.40 -32.61 -10.94
CA THR A 1000 -17.75 -31.42 -10.38
C THR A 1000 -17.93 -31.33 -8.85
N SER A 1001 -19.13 -31.61 -8.32
CA SER A 1001 -19.36 -31.65 -6.87
C SER A 1001 -18.50 -32.74 -6.20
N CYS A 1002 -18.41 -33.93 -6.79
CA CYS A 1002 -17.60 -35.02 -6.25
C CYS A 1002 -16.10 -34.75 -6.30
N LEU A 1003 -15.59 -34.11 -7.37
CA LEU A 1003 -14.20 -33.68 -7.44
C LEU A 1003 -13.87 -32.62 -6.36
N SER A 1004 -14.76 -31.66 -6.15
CA SER A 1004 -14.60 -30.64 -5.09
C SER A 1004 -14.63 -31.25 -3.69
N ASN A 1005 -15.61 -32.12 -3.42
CA ASN A 1005 -15.76 -32.84 -2.16
C ASN A 1005 -14.58 -33.78 -1.88
N LEU A 1006 -14.08 -34.47 -2.90
CA LEU A 1006 -12.87 -35.28 -2.82
C LEU A 1006 -11.66 -34.40 -2.48
N GLY A 1007 -11.49 -33.25 -3.13
CA GLY A 1007 -10.42 -32.29 -2.83
C GLY A 1007 -10.38 -31.84 -1.36
N GLU A 1008 -11.52 -31.43 -0.78
CA GLU A 1008 -11.56 -31.05 0.65
C GLU A 1008 -11.36 -32.27 1.57
N LEU A 1009 -11.89 -33.44 1.21
CA LEU A 1009 -11.67 -34.68 1.96
C LEU A 1009 -10.19 -35.07 1.98
N CYS A 1010 -9.47 -34.93 0.86
CA CYS A 1010 -8.02 -35.16 0.76
C CYS A 1010 -7.23 -34.25 1.72
N GLN A 1011 -7.62 -32.97 1.84
CA GLN A 1011 -7.03 -32.04 2.81
C GLN A 1011 -7.29 -32.50 4.26
N ARG A 1012 -8.53 -32.89 4.58
CA ARG A 1012 -8.93 -33.38 5.92
C ARG A 1012 -8.26 -34.70 6.32
N LEU A 1013 -7.91 -35.53 5.34
CA LEU A 1013 -7.13 -36.76 5.52
C LEU A 1013 -5.60 -36.51 5.52
N ASN A 1014 -5.16 -35.26 5.73
CA ASN A 1014 -3.75 -34.84 5.75
C ASN A 1014 -2.95 -35.32 4.50
N TYR A 1015 -3.60 -35.32 3.33
CA TYR A 1015 -3.07 -35.80 2.05
C TYR A 1015 -2.58 -37.26 2.06
N ALA A 1016 -2.97 -38.07 3.06
CA ALA A 1016 -2.51 -39.45 3.25
C ALA A 1016 -3.18 -40.45 2.30
N LEU A 1017 -3.28 -40.12 1.00
CA LEU A 1017 -3.95 -40.89 -0.05
C LEU A 1017 -3.19 -42.15 -0.50
N GLY A 1018 -1.88 -42.20 -0.30
CA GLY A 1018 -0.99 -43.25 -0.84
C GLY A 1018 -1.39 -44.71 -0.55
N PRO A 1019 -1.85 -45.07 0.66
CA PRO A 1019 -2.35 -46.43 0.95
C PRO A 1019 -3.69 -46.77 0.27
N TRP A 1020 -4.42 -45.77 -0.22
CA TRP A 1020 -5.80 -45.88 -0.70
C TRP A 1020 -5.90 -45.95 -2.22
N SER A 1021 -4.93 -45.34 -2.92
CA SER A 1021 -4.85 -45.35 -4.39
C SER A 1021 -4.26 -46.64 -4.98
N GLN A 1022 -3.84 -47.61 -4.16
CA GLN A 1022 -3.28 -48.89 -4.63
C GLN A 1022 -4.33 -50.00 -4.81
N GLU A 1023 -5.55 -49.82 -4.31
CA GLU A 1023 -6.58 -50.88 -4.23
C GLU A 1023 -7.72 -50.72 -5.27
N ASN A 1024 -7.65 -49.68 -6.13
CA ASN A 1024 -8.58 -49.46 -7.25
C ASN A 1024 -7.82 -49.15 -8.56
N ASN A 1025 -8.44 -49.43 -9.71
CA ASN A 1025 -7.77 -49.53 -11.02
C ASN A 1025 -7.12 -48.22 -11.52
N SER A 1026 -6.06 -48.38 -12.30
CA SER A 1026 -5.11 -47.34 -12.75
C SER A 1026 -5.64 -46.24 -13.69
N GLU A 1027 -6.96 -46.10 -13.86
CA GLU A 1027 -7.58 -45.01 -14.61
C GLU A 1027 -8.01 -43.84 -13.72
N ASP A 1028 -8.41 -44.08 -12.46
CA ASP A 1028 -8.92 -43.02 -11.56
C ASP A 1028 -7.89 -41.95 -11.19
N ILE A 1029 -6.60 -42.22 -11.43
CA ILE A 1029 -5.50 -41.29 -11.15
C ILE A 1029 -5.32 -40.26 -12.30
N LYS A 1030 -5.87 -40.50 -13.49
CA LYS A 1030 -5.75 -39.56 -14.63
C LYS A 1030 -6.60 -38.30 -14.50
N THR A 1031 -7.69 -38.35 -13.73
CA THR A 1031 -8.61 -37.20 -13.50
C THR A 1031 -8.26 -36.39 -12.24
N MET A 1032 -7.11 -36.66 -11.61
CA MET A 1032 -6.57 -35.90 -10.46
C MET A 1032 -5.18 -35.32 -10.75
N LYS A 1033 -4.88 -35.03 -12.02
CA LYS A 1033 -3.66 -34.38 -12.50
C LYS A 1033 -4.01 -33.22 -13.42
#